data_AF-U5BXC9-F1
#
_entry.id   AF-U5BXC9-F1
#
_cell.length_a   1.000
_cell.length_b   1.000
_cell.length_c   1.000
_cell.angle_alpha   90.00
_cell.angle_beta   90.00
_cell.angle_gamma   90.00
#
_symmetry.space_group_name_H-M   'P 1'
#
loop_
_entity.id
_entity.type
_entity.pdbx_description
1 polymer ?
#
loop_
_entity_poly.entity_id
_entity_poly.type
_entity_poly.pdbx_seq_one_letter_code
_entity_poly.pdbx_strand_id
1 'polypeptide(L)'
;MRRKVWTGFFGLFVIFQIYAFVGKGGEEIKDPLESRDPLVTKDHRRQMEWVDSIFNHQSFEERLGQLFMVAAYSNKNESHKQEIAKLIKEQHLGGLIFFQGGPVRQADLTNYYQSISKTPLFIAMDAEWGISMRLDSVMAFPKAMTLGALPTEELIYEMGKEVARQFKEMGMHINFAPVVDVNSNPKNPVIGYRAFGEEKRLVARKSIAYMKGLQDHGVMANAKHFPGHGDTETDSHYSLPFIKHSESRIKDIDLYPYRELIEEDLMSVMVAHLYIPSLDSEKNKATTLSKYVVTDLLKKQMNFNGLVFTDALNMKGVSSFYKPGEVDLLALQAGNDILLYSQDVPKAKAMIIQAIAEGKISQQEIDDRIIKVLKAKYWAGLHQRKKIDTKKLVERLGGPSTELLIEKLYADAITVTSNKNELLPLKNLDLLNMASLTIGGDGKIFQNKLSKYGKFDHYEVPKGSDAASLKSLEEKLSAYNTVVVGLMGVTNSTTREFGINSSDINLIAKLGREKNVITVLFGNSYSAKYLNGVPHNILAFENNEFTQRLAPEIIFGGRDAKGILSVTVSENLLMGSGGYLKGLNRLSYTLPESQGMDSRELAKIDEVMEKAIAKKAMPGGVVLVAHKGKVVFEKAYGYYDYKKSQKVTTETIYDLASITKVLATTQMVMFLENRGLIEMNRPISRYLPELKNTNKGDMILSDIMAHEAGLVAFIPHYAKTVEAGSWKKEYYQDKPDVQYAMAVSNDMYGISSLKDSLWRWTVDSNVKSPEPGKRNHNYVYSDLTMYLMQAVVERIVNQPMDEFMDQNFYGPLGLYTLGFNPARKFPVSDIAPTEEDVTFRKRMVQGYVHDQGAAMYNGVAGHAGLFGKANDLAVMMQMMLQGGEYGGVNLFEEKTIKQFTKRQSSQSRRGWGWDKPNVEKGNGGSAGNLAPKSTFGHTGFTGTCVWADPDNDLIYVFLSNRVHPDANNNILLKDGVRTQIHDIIYKSFGK
;
A
#
# COMPACT_ATOMS: atom_id res chain seq x y z
N MET A 1 2.69 37.30 -58.35
CA MET A 1 3.58 37.14 -59.54
C MET A 1 4.18 35.74 -59.43
N ARG A 2 3.98 34.72 -60.26
CA ARG A 2 3.12 34.36 -61.40
C ARG A 2 2.92 32.82 -61.22
N ARG A 3 1.69 32.33 -61.03
CA ARG A 3 0.80 31.71 -62.04
C ARG A 3 1.16 30.25 -62.39
N LYS A 4 0.26 29.29 -62.62
CA LYS A 4 -1.21 29.08 -62.44
C LYS A 4 -1.48 27.69 -63.10
N VAL A 5 -2.18 26.73 -62.48
CA VAL A 5 -3.63 26.34 -62.67
C VAL A 5 -3.87 25.19 -63.64
N TRP A 6 -4.64 24.17 -63.21
CA TRP A 6 -5.95 23.66 -63.74
C TRP A 6 -6.25 22.31 -63.05
N THR A 7 -7.20 22.21 -62.09
CA THR A 7 -8.65 21.90 -62.20
C THR A 7 -9.01 20.56 -62.88
N GLY A 8 -9.77 19.72 -62.17
CA GLY A 8 -10.52 18.59 -62.75
C GLY A 8 -11.04 17.60 -61.70
N PHE A 9 -12.34 17.32 -61.73
CA PHE A 9 -13.18 16.69 -60.72
C PHE A 9 -13.31 15.15 -60.91
N PHE A 10 -13.91 14.49 -59.89
CA PHE A 10 -14.56 13.15 -59.87
C PHE A 10 -13.70 11.88 -59.76
N GLY A 11 -14.08 10.99 -58.82
CA GLY A 11 -13.80 9.56 -58.94
C GLY A 11 -13.63 8.78 -57.64
N LEU A 12 -14.59 7.88 -57.37
CA LEU A 12 -14.64 6.86 -56.33
C LEU A 12 -13.46 5.86 -56.34
N PHE A 13 -13.21 5.25 -55.17
CA PHE A 13 -12.66 3.90 -54.91
C PHE A 13 -11.14 3.60 -54.96
N VAL A 14 -10.62 3.20 -53.77
CA VAL A 14 -9.83 2.01 -53.40
C VAL A 14 -8.87 1.37 -54.44
N ILE A 15 -7.58 1.19 -54.06
CA ILE A 15 -6.82 -0.10 -53.97
C ILE A 15 -5.28 0.12 -53.92
N PHE A 16 -4.66 -0.68 -53.06
CA PHE A 16 -3.24 -1.00 -52.82
C PHE A 16 -2.36 -1.38 -54.05
N GLN A 17 -1.04 -1.10 -53.97
CA GLN A 17 0.09 -1.94 -54.49
C GLN A 17 1.40 -1.54 -53.75
N ILE A 18 2.07 -2.40 -52.94
CA ILE A 18 3.03 -3.52 -53.19
C ILE A 18 4.43 -3.08 -53.65
N TYR A 19 5.47 -3.48 -52.87
CA TYR A 19 6.73 -4.18 -53.23
C TYR A 19 7.74 -4.06 -52.05
N ALA A 20 8.67 -4.96 -51.71
CA ALA A 20 8.78 -6.42 -51.52
C ALA A 20 10.23 -6.68 -51.01
N PHE A 21 10.48 -7.58 -50.03
CA PHE A 21 11.48 -8.69 -50.07
C PHE A 21 11.63 -9.41 -48.69
N VAL A 22 11.04 -10.61 -48.55
CA VAL A 22 11.65 -11.96 -48.41
C VAL A 22 12.40 -12.28 -47.10
N GLY A 23 11.83 -13.20 -46.31
CA GLY A 23 12.51 -13.90 -45.21
C GLY A 23 11.63 -14.87 -44.41
N LYS A 24 11.28 -16.02 -45.01
CA LYS A 24 10.79 -17.29 -44.42
C LYS A 24 10.09 -17.29 -43.04
N GLY A 25 8.79 -17.54 -43.09
CA GLY A 25 7.98 -18.11 -42.00
C GLY A 25 6.51 -18.09 -42.42
N GLY A 26 5.99 -19.21 -42.92
CA GLY A 26 4.59 -19.29 -43.35
C GLY A 26 3.66 -19.13 -42.17
N GLU A 27 3.01 -17.97 -42.05
CA GLU A 27 1.78 -17.85 -41.29
C GLU A 27 0.65 -18.39 -42.16
N GLU A 28 0.21 -19.60 -41.84
CA GLU A 28 -1.09 -20.10 -42.29
C GLU A 28 -2.17 -19.11 -41.85
N ILE A 29 -2.93 -18.62 -42.82
CA ILE A 29 -4.21 -17.96 -42.58
C ILE A 29 -5.10 -19.03 -41.94
N LYS A 30 -5.30 -18.96 -40.62
CA LYS A 30 -6.12 -19.89 -39.86
C LYS A 30 -7.58 -19.78 -40.30
N ASP A 31 -8.17 -20.91 -40.66
CA ASP A 31 -9.61 -21.05 -40.93
C ASP A 31 -10.41 -20.71 -39.66
N PRO A 32 -11.38 -19.76 -39.68
CA PRO A 32 -12.11 -19.32 -38.48
C PRO A 32 -13.01 -20.37 -37.83
N LEU A 33 -13.11 -21.59 -38.39
CA LEU A 33 -14.09 -22.61 -37.98
C LEU A 33 -13.47 -23.97 -37.59
N GLU A 34 -12.14 -24.11 -37.51
CA GLU A 34 -11.58 -25.33 -36.90
C GLU A 34 -11.89 -25.35 -35.40
N SER A 35 -12.67 -26.34 -34.97
CA SER A 35 -12.97 -26.64 -33.56
C SER A 35 -11.65 -26.84 -32.80
N ARG A 36 -11.25 -25.81 -32.05
CA ARG A 36 -10.08 -25.86 -31.18
C ARG A 36 -10.50 -26.47 -29.85
N ASP A 37 -10.04 -27.70 -29.57
CA ASP A 37 -10.21 -28.36 -28.28
C ASP A 37 -9.20 -27.74 -27.28
N PRO A 38 -9.65 -26.91 -26.31
CA PRO A 38 -8.75 -26.19 -25.39
C PRO A 38 -8.05 -27.13 -24.40
N LEU A 39 -8.47 -28.41 -24.33
CA LEU A 39 -7.91 -29.41 -23.42
C LEU A 39 -6.74 -30.18 -24.04
N VAL A 40 -6.47 -30.01 -25.34
CA VAL A 40 -5.33 -30.64 -26.02
C VAL A 40 -4.03 -30.00 -25.57
N THR A 41 -3.10 -30.84 -25.11
CA THR A 41 -1.76 -30.39 -24.74
C THR A 41 -0.80 -30.41 -25.94
N LYS A 42 0.34 -29.71 -25.81
CA LYS A 42 1.43 -29.77 -26.81
C LYS A 42 1.95 -31.21 -27.05
N ASP A 43 1.85 -32.09 -26.07
CA ASP A 43 2.20 -33.52 -26.18
C ASP A 43 0.92 -34.39 -26.27
N HIS A 44 0.09 -34.11 -27.28
CA HIS A 44 -1.19 -34.78 -27.48
C HIS A 44 -1.08 -36.31 -27.54
N ARG A 45 0.03 -36.83 -28.09
CA ARG A 45 0.26 -38.28 -28.17
C ARG A 45 0.37 -38.89 -26.77
N ARG A 46 1.20 -38.33 -25.88
CA ARG A 46 1.31 -38.83 -24.49
C ARG A 46 0.05 -38.58 -23.68
N GLN A 47 -0.66 -37.49 -23.96
CA GLN A 47 -1.97 -37.24 -23.36
C GLN A 47 -2.93 -38.39 -23.66
N MET A 48 -3.07 -38.76 -24.93
CA MET A 48 -3.96 -39.86 -25.32
C MET A 48 -3.48 -41.22 -24.82
N GLU A 49 -2.17 -41.51 -24.84
CA GLU A 49 -1.62 -42.73 -24.23
C GLU A 49 -2.02 -42.87 -22.75
N TRP A 50 -1.97 -41.76 -21.99
CA TRP A 50 -2.38 -41.76 -20.59
C TRP A 50 -3.90 -41.91 -20.43
N VAL A 51 -4.68 -41.19 -21.24
CA VAL A 51 -6.15 -41.29 -21.26
C VAL A 51 -6.59 -42.72 -21.53
N ASP A 52 -6.07 -43.33 -22.60
CA ASP A 52 -6.40 -44.69 -23.02
C ASP A 52 -5.98 -45.71 -21.96
N SER A 53 -4.83 -45.49 -21.30
CA SER A 53 -4.36 -46.36 -20.22
C SER A 53 -5.36 -46.40 -19.05
N ILE A 54 -5.98 -45.28 -18.70
CA ILE A 54 -6.98 -45.23 -17.62
C ILE A 54 -8.32 -45.75 -18.12
N PHE A 55 -8.75 -45.30 -19.29
CA PHE A 55 -10.07 -45.58 -19.85
C PHE A 55 -10.27 -47.07 -20.17
N ASN A 56 -9.23 -47.76 -20.65
CA ASN A 56 -9.32 -49.18 -21.03
C ASN A 56 -9.12 -50.16 -19.87
N HIS A 57 -8.52 -49.73 -18.75
CA HIS A 57 -8.28 -50.58 -17.57
C HIS A 57 -9.35 -50.46 -16.47
N GLN A 58 -10.38 -49.65 -16.68
CA GLN A 58 -11.45 -49.39 -15.73
C GLN A 58 -12.79 -49.93 -16.23
N SER A 59 -13.61 -50.45 -15.32
CA SER A 59 -14.99 -50.81 -15.67
C SER A 59 -15.79 -49.55 -16.02
N PHE A 60 -16.88 -49.70 -16.77
CA PHE A 60 -17.74 -48.55 -17.09
C PHE A 60 -18.23 -47.83 -15.82
N GLU A 61 -18.59 -48.56 -14.77
CA GLU A 61 -19.01 -47.99 -13.48
C GLU A 61 -17.90 -47.21 -12.77
N GLU A 62 -16.65 -47.68 -12.82
CA GLU A 62 -15.49 -46.95 -12.29
C GLU A 62 -15.28 -45.65 -13.06
N ARG A 63 -15.36 -45.71 -14.40
CA ARG A 63 -15.19 -44.55 -15.29
C ARG A 63 -16.31 -43.53 -15.11
N LEU A 64 -17.54 -43.97 -14.89
CA LEU A 64 -18.68 -43.10 -14.61
C LEU A 64 -18.46 -42.23 -13.36
N GLY A 65 -17.72 -42.74 -12.36
CA GLY A 65 -17.31 -41.98 -11.19
C GLY A 65 -16.52 -40.71 -11.51
N GLN A 66 -15.83 -40.67 -12.66
CA GLN A 66 -15.03 -39.53 -13.10
C GLN A 66 -15.84 -38.28 -13.40
N LEU A 67 -17.16 -38.39 -13.57
CA LEU A 67 -18.06 -37.27 -13.80
C LEU A 67 -18.55 -36.61 -12.51
N PHE A 68 -18.22 -37.18 -11.33
CA PHE A 68 -18.68 -36.66 -10.04
C PHE A 68 -17.59 -35.90 -9.30
N MET A 69 -17.95 -34.72 -8.79
CA MET A 69 -17.13 -33.92 -7.89
C MET A 69 -17.90 -33.60 -6.60
N VAL A 70 -17.40 -34.07 -5.44
CA VAL A 70 -18.07 -33.90 -4.14
C VAL A 70 -17.37 -32.90 -3.24
N ALA A 71 -18.09 -32.32 -2.28
CA ALA A 71 -17.56 -31.33 -1.37
C ALA A 71 -16.73 -31.93 -0.23
N ALA A 72 -15.56 -31.35 0.03
CA ALA A 72 -14.70 -31.66 1.15
C ALA A 72 -14.46 -30.41 2.03
N TYR A 73 -14.27 -30.64 3.34
CA TYR A 73 -14.11 -29.58 4.33
C TYR A 73 -12.94 -29.92 5.24
N SER A 74 -11.95 -29.04 5.33
CA SER A 74 -10.76 -29.27 6.16
C SER A 74 -10.91 -28.78 7.61
N ASN A 75 -12.08 -28.23 7.96
CA ASN A 75 -12.47 -27.88 9.32
C ASN A 75 -13.41 -28.91 9.99
N LYS A 76 -13.83 -29.97 9.27
CA LYS A 76 -14.66 -31.04 9.82
C LYS A 76 -13.81 -32.16 10.44
N ASN A 77 -14.47 -33.03 11.21
CA ASN A 77 -13.84 -34.10 11.98
C ASN A 77 -13.51 -35.36 11.15
N GLU A 78 -12.93 -36.37 11.79
CA GLU A 78 -12.54 -37.63 11.15
C GLU A 78 -13.71 -38.37 10.50
N SER A 79 -14.94 -38.23 11.02
CA SER A 79 -16.14 -38.84 10.41
C SER A 79 -16.37 -38.35 8.98
N HIS A 80 -16.32 -37.02 8.78
CA HIS A 80 -16.41 -36.42 7.45
C HIS A 80 -15.27 -36.91 6.54
N LYS A 81 -14.06 -37.05 7.10
CA LYS A 81 -12.93 -37.57 6.32
C LYS A 81 -13.16 -39.00 5.84
N GLN A 82 -13.70 -39.88 6.69
CA GLN A 82 -14.01 -41.26 6.32
C GLN A 82 -15.17 -41.37 5.35
N GLU A 83 -16.19 -40.52 5.45
CA GLU A 83 -17.30 -40.44 4.48
C GLU A 83 -16.77 -40.15 3.06
N ILE A 84 -15.93 -39.12 2.92
CA ILE A 84 -15.31 -38.78 1.63
C ILE A 84 -14.36 -39.90 1.17
N ALA A 85 -13.58 -40.49 2.06
CA ALA A 85 -12.70 -41.61 1.72
C ALA A 85 -13.47 -42.82 1.19
N LYS A 86 -14.65 -43.12 1.76
CA LYS A 86 -15.55 -44.17 1.29
C LYS A 86 -16.03 -43.88 -0.12
N LEU A 87 -16.53 -42.66 -0.39
CA LEU A 87 -16.97 -42.27 -1.73
C LEU A 87 -15.83 -42.35 -2.76
N ILE A 88 -14.61 -41.92 -2.42
CA ILE A 88 -13.46 -42.02 -3.31
C ILE A 88 -13.17 -43.47 -3.71
N LYS A 89 -13.17 -44.38 -2.73
CA LYS A 89 -12.82 -45.79 -2.93
C LYS A 89 -13.91 -46.59 -3.65
N GLU A 90 -15.17 -46.40 -3.24
CA GLU A 90 -16.30 -47.20 -3.71
C GLU A 90 -16.96 -46.61 -4.97
N GLN A 91 -16.96 -45.28 -5.12
CA GLN A 91 -17.62 -44.61 -6.24
C GLN A 91 -16.64 -44.11 -7.30
N HIS A 92 -15.32 -44.21 -7.06
CA HIS A 92 -14.25 -43.84 -7.99
C HIS A 92 -14.37 -42.40 -8.48
N LEU A 93 -14.55 -41.48 -7.54
CA LEU A 93 -14.82 -40.07 -7.81
C LEU A 93 -13.81 -39.43 -8.78
N GLY A 94 -14.30 -38.47 -9.56
CA GLY A 94 -13.51 -37.67 -10.49
C GLY A 94 -12.76 -36.54 -9.81
N GLY A 95 -13.34 -35.95 -8.77
CA GLY A 95 -12.69 -34.88 -8.02
C GLY A 95 -13.37 -34.49 -6.71
N LEU A 96 -12.76 -33.52 -6.04
CA LEU A 96 -13.26 -32.89 -4.83
C LEU A 96 -13.24 -31.36 -5.01
N ILE A 97 -14.24 -30.69 -4.46
CA ILE A 97 -14.23 -29.24 -4.24
C ILE A 97 -14.04 -28.95 -2.75
N PHE A 98 -13.03 -28.15 -2.40
CA PHE A 98 -12.81 -27.71 -1.02
C PHE A 98 -13.50 -26.39 -0.71
N PHE A 99 -14.06 -26.31 0.51
CA PHE A 99 -14.68 -25.10 1.06
C PHE A 99 -13.97 -24.65 2.35
N GLN A 100 -14.71 -24.21 3.38
CA GLN A 100 -14.14 -23.56 4.56
C GLN A 100 -13.11 -24.43 5.28
N GLY A 101 -11.98 -23.85 5.62
CA GLY A 101 -10.96 -24.50 6.45
C GLY A 101 -9.63 -23.77 6.45
N GLY A 102 -8.52 -24.52 6.52
CA GLY A 102 -7.17 -23.94 6.59
C GLY A 102 -6.18 -24.66 5.66
N PRO A 103 -5.13 -23.97 5.19
CA PRO A 103 -4.26 -24.45 4.12
C PRO A 103 -3.52 -25.75 4.47
N VAL A 104 -2.91 -25.84 5.65
CA VAL A 104 -2.18 -27.05 6.07
C VAL A 104 -3.12 -28.26 6.20
N ARG A 105 -4.27 -28.06 6.86
CA ARG A 105 -5.28 -29.12 7.03
C ARG A 105 -5.82 -29.62 5.69
N GLN A 106 -6.07 -28.71 4.74
CA GLN A 106 -6.51 -29.11 3.40
C GLN A 106 -5.41 -29.84 2.63
N ALA A 107 -4.15 -29.39 2.71
CA ALA A 107 -3.03 -30.06 2.05
C ALA A 107 -2.84 -31.49 2.56
N ASP A 108 -2.97 -31.72 3.87
CA ASP A 108 -2.91 -33.05 4.48
C ASP A 108 -4.07 -33.95 4.00
N LEU A 109 -5.29 -33.41 3.96
CA LEU A 109 -6.44 -34.14 3.41
C LEU A 109 -6.28 -34.44 1.92
N THR A 110 -5.76 -33.49 1.14
CA THR A 110 -5.50 -33.67 -0.30
C THR A 110 -4.48 -34.77 -0.51
N ASN A 111 -3.37 -34.78 0.23
CA ASN A 111 -2.39 -35.85 0.22
C ASN A 111 -3.02 -37.21 0.54
N TYR A 112 -3.86 -37.27 1.59
CA TYR A 112 -4.56 -38.49 1.97
C TYR A 112 -5.53 -38.98 0.88
N TYR A 113 -6.42 -38.12 0.39
CA TYR A 113 -7.41 -38.47 -0.62
C TYR A 113 -6.79 -38.87 -1.96
N GLN A 114 -5.73 -38.18 -2.40
CA GLN A 114 -4.99 -38.57 -3.59
C GLN A 114 -4.33 -39.95 -3.42
N SER A 115 -3.83 -40.27 -2.22
CA SER A 115 -3.16 -41.57 -1.95
C SER A 115 -4.10 -42.78 -2.05
N ILE A 116 -5.39 -42.60 -1.73
CA ILE A 116 -6.39 -43.68 -1.78
C ILE A 116 -7.18 -43.72 -3.10
N SER A 117 -6.99 -42.74 -3.98
CA SER A 117 -7.67 -42.67 -5.28
C SER A 117 -7.01 -43.56 -6.33
N LYS A 118 -7.81 -44.31 -7.11
CA LYS A 118 -7.33 -45.12 -8.24
C LYS A 118 -6.95 -44.24 -9.44
N THR A 119 -7.88 -43.38 -9.86
CA THR A 119 -7.61 -42.27 -10.79
C THR A 119 -7.32 -41.01 -9.97
N PRO A 120 -6.24 -40.24 -10.27
CA PRO A 120 -5.97 -38.99 -9.57
C PRO A 120 -7.18 -38.05 -9.58
N LEU A 121 -7.50 -37.48 -8.42
CA LEU A 121 -8.65 -36.61 -8.25
C LEU A 121 -8.35 -35.21 -8.79
N PHE A 122 -9.32 -34.60 -9.47
CA PHE A 122 -9.33 -33.13 -9.54
C PHE A 122 -9.53 -32.56 -8.15
N ILE A 123 -8.81 -31.49 -7.84
CA ILE A 123 -8.98 -30.74 -6.60
C ILE A 123 -9.31 -29.32 -7.01
N ALA A 124 -10.50 -28.86 -6.64
CA ALA A 124 -11.05 -27.58 -7.04
C ALA A 124 -11.36 -26.71 -5.81
N MET A 125 -11.46 -25.41 -6.04
CA MET A 125 -11.92 -24.45 -5.04
C MET A 125 -12.64 -23.31 -5.73
N ASP A 126 -13.65 -22.77 -5.05
CA ASP A 126 -14.23 -21.48 -5.40
C ASP A 126 -13.43 -20.37 -4.70
N ALA A 127 -12.52 -19.75 -5.45
CA ALA A 127 -11.53 -18.79 -4.96
C ALA A 127 -11.49 -17.52 -5.83
N GLU A 128 -12.62 -16.82 -5.91
CA GLU A 128 -12.82 -15.62 -6.74
C GLU A 128 -11.79 -14.52 -6.45
N TRP A 129 -11.51 -14.23 -5.18
CA TRP A 129 -10.48 -13.28 -4.75
C TRP A 129 -9.28 -13.99 -4.11
N GLY A 130 -8.93 -15.15 -4.66
CA GLY A 130 -7.88 -16.02 -4.17
C GLY A 130 -8.34 -16.96 -3.05
N ILE A 131 -7.42 -17.80 -2.58
CA ILE A 131 -7.71 -18.92 -1.68
C ILE A 131 -8.29 -18.49 -0.32
N SER A 132 -8.10 -17.23 0.07
CA SER A 132 -8.67 -16.66 1.31
C SER A 132 -10.19 -16.60 1.33
N MET A 133 -10.84 -16.71 0.17
CA MET A 133 -12.30 -16.86 0.08
C MET A 133 -12.79 -18.06 0.88
N ARG A 134 -11.98 -19.13 0.98
CA ARG A 134 -12.33 -20.37 1.67
C ARG A 134 -11.37 -20.71 2.81
N LEU A 135 -10.14 -20.25 2.75
CA LEU A 135 -9.09 -20.62 3.70
C LEU A 135 -8.76 -19.50 4.69
N ASP A 136 -8.56 -19.90 5.95
CA ASP A 136 -7.99 -19.06 6.98
C ASP A 136 -6.48 -18.79 6.75
N SER A 137 -5.93 -17.84 7.51
CA SER A 137 -4.48 -17.61 7.65
C SER A 137 -3.74 -17.15 6.38
N VAL A 138 -4.44 -16.73 5.33
CA VAL A 138 -3.88 -16.29 4.06
C VAL A 138 -4.45 -14.92 3.65
N MET A 139 -3.67 -14.13 2.91
CA MET A 139 -4.07 -12.79 2.48
C MET A 139 -5.18 -12.82 1.43
N ALA A 140 -6.07 -11.84 1.45
CA ALA A 140 -7.14 -11.68 0.47
C ALA A 140 -6.76 -10.69 -0.63
N PHE A 141 -7.02 -11.09 -1.88
CA PHE A 141 -6.98 -10.17 -3.00
C PHE A 141 -8.25 -9.31 -3.05
N PRO A 142 -8.24 -8.20 -3.81
CA PRO A 142 -9.44 -7.39 -4.01
C PRO A 142 -10.55 -8.17 -4.71
N LYS A 143 -11.80 -7.80 -4.41
CA LYS A 143 -12.99 -8.34 -5.09
C LYS A 143 -13.08 -7.84 -6.53
N ALA A 144 -13.81 -8.57 -7.37
CA ALA A 144 -13.94 -8.27 -8.80
C ALA A 144 -14.39 -6.82 -9.07
N MET A 145 -15.32 -6.27 -8.29
CA MET A 145 -15.74 -4.87 -8.44
C MET A 145 -14.59 -3.87 -8.23
N THR A 146 -13.71 -4.14 -7.27
CA THR A 146 -12.49 -3.36 -7.05
C THR A 146 -11.52 -3.55 -8.22
N LEU A 147 -11.36 -4.77 -8.72
CA LEU A 147 -10.52 -5.05 -9.90
C LEU A 147 -11.04 -4.39 -11.17
N GLY A 148 -12.36 -4.26 -11.31
CA GLY A 148 -12.98 -3.57 -12.43
C GLY A 148 -12.67 -2.08 -12.46
N ALA A 149 -12.28 -1.49 -11.32
CA ALA A 149 -11.87 -0.10 -11.24
C ALA A 149 -10.44 0.15 -11.73
N LEU A 150 -9.65 -0.91 -11.95
CA LEU A 150 -8.29 -0.77 -12.45
C LEU A 150 -8.30 -0.20 -13.89
N PRO A 151 -7.38 0.72 -14.22
CA PRO A 151 -7.31 1.31 -15.56
C PRO A 151 -6.87 0.29 -16.63
N THR A 152 -6.07 -0.72 -16.27
CA THR A 152 -5.53 -1.74 -17.17
C THR A 152 -5.71 -3.16 -16.61
N GLU A 153 -5.49 -4.17 -17.45
CA GLU A 153 -5.68 -5.58 -17.15
C GLU A 153 -4.42 -6.28 -16.57
N GLU A 154 -3.25 -5.64 -16.67
CA GLU A 154 -1.94 -6.23 -16.35
C GLU A 154 -1.87 -6.76 -14.91
N LEU A 155 -2.31 -5.98 -13.92
CA LEU A 155 -2.28 -6.42 -12.52
C LEU A 155 -3.27 -7.56 -12.25
N ILE A 156 -4.35 -7.67 -13.01
CA ILE A 156 -5.32 -8.79 -12.89
C ILE A 156 -4.71 -10.08 -13.43
N TYR A 157 -3.93 -10.00 -14.51
CA TYR A 157 -3.16 -11.14 -15.00
C TYR A 157 -2.15 -11.61 -13.94
N GLU A 158 -1.37 -10.69 -13.35
CA GLU A 158 -0.40 -11.02 -12.30
C GLU A 158 -1.09 -11.57 -11.04
N MET A 159 -2.29 -11.07 -10.69
CA MET A 159 -3.13 -11.68 -9.65
C MET A 159 -3.50 -13.12 -10.01
N GLY A 160 -3.99 -13.37 -11.23
CA GLY A 160 -4.34 -14.72 -11.68
C GLY A 160 -3.16 -15.69 -11.61
N LYS A 161 -1.97 -15.22 -11.99
CA LYS A 161 -0.71 -15.97 -11.89
C LYS A 161 -0.31 -16.28 -10.46
N GLU A 162 -0.43 -15.32 -9.54
CA GLU A 162 -0.13 -15.57 -8.12
C GLU A 162 -1.14 -16.52 -7.48
N VAL A 163 -2.44 -16.39 -7.81
CA VAL A 163 -3.47 -17.34 -7.39
C VAL A 163 -3.16 -18.73 -7.96
N ALA A 164 -2.73 -18.83 -9.22
CA ALA A 164 -2.33 -20.11 -9.81
C ALA A 164 -1.16 -20.74 -9.07
N ARG A 165 -0.13 -19.96 -8.71
CA ARG A 165 1.00 -20.42 -7.90
C ARG A 165 0.54 -20.98 -6.54
N GLN A 166 -0.34 -20.26 -5.84
CA GLN A 166 -0.94 -20.71 -4.58
C GLN A 166 -1.73 -22.02 -4.77
N PHE A 167 -2.46 -22.15 -5.87
CA PHE A 167 -3.17 -23.39 -6.23
C PHE A 167 -2.21 -24.55 -6.46
N LYS A 168 -1.10 -24.36 -7.18
CA LYS A 168 -0.09 -25.42 -7.39
C LYS A 168 0.58 -25.84 -6.09
N GLU A 169 0.92 -24.91 -5.19
CA GLU A 169 1.42 -25.21 -3.84
C GLU A 169 0.43 -26.05 -3.02
N MET A 170 -0.86 -25.86 -3.24
CA MET A 170 -1.95 -26.58 -2.58
C MET A 170 -2.39 -27.86 -3.30
N GLY A 171 -1.74 -28.24 -4.40
CA GLY A 171 -2.16 -29.38 -5.23
C GLY A 171 -3.57 -29.23 -5.81
N MET A 172 -3.99 -28.00 -6.12
CA MET A 172 -5.27 -27.66 -6.72
C MET A 172 -5.13 -27.42 -8.23
N HIS A 173 -6.24 -27.62 -8.96
CA HIS A 173 -6.25 -27.74 -10.41
C HIS A 173 -7.30 -26.86 -11.10
N ILE A 174 -8.43 -26.61 -10.44
CA ILE A 174 -9.55 -25.85 -11.01
C ILE A 174 -9.92 -24.75 -10.03
N ASN A 175 -9.88 -23.49 -10.48
CA ASN A 175 -10.46 -22.38 -9.76
C ASN A 175 -11.84 -22.08 -10.36
N PHE A 176 -12.89 -22.04 -9.53
CA PHE A 176 -14.23 -21.61 -9.97
C PHE A 176 -14.33 -20.09 -10.11
N ALA A 177 -13.44 -19.54 -10.96
CA ALA A 177 -13.29 -18.13 -11.29
C ALA A 177 -12.72 -18.00 -12.72
N PRO A 178 -12.93 -16.88 -13.43
CA PRO A 178 -13.60 -15.65 -12.98
C PRO A 178 -15.14 -15.72 -13.00
N VAL A 179 -15.77 -14.89 -12.16
CA VAL A 179 -17.17 -14.47 -12.38
C VAL A 179 -17.18 -13.52 -13.56
N VAL A 180 -17.99 -13.81 -14.57
CA VAL A 180 -18.07 -13.05 -15.83
C VAL A 180 -19.46 -12.43 -16.04
N ASP A 181 -20.32 -12.49 -15.02
CA ASP A 181 -21.63 -11.85 -15.06
C ASP A 181 -21.50 -10.32 -15.19
N VAL A 182 -22.36 -9.73 -16.01
CA VAL A 182 -22.43 -8.28 -16.22
C VAL A 182 -23.48 -7.70 -15.29
N ASN A 183 -23.12 -6.74 -14.42
CA ASN A 183 -24.08 -6.06 -13.54
C ASN A 183 -24.90 -5.02 -14.32
N SER A 184 -25.71 -5.47 -15.27
CA SER A 184 -26.48 -4.62 -16.18
C SER A 184 -27.63 -3.86 -15.52
N ASN A 185 -28.05 -4.26 -14.32
CA ASN A 185 -29.14 -3.62 -13.59
C ASN A 185 -28.66 -3.00 -12.27
N PRO A 186 -28.38 -1.68 -12.25
CA PRO A 186 -27.87 -1.01 -11.05
C PRO A 186 -28.90 -0.95 -9.91
N LYS A 187 -30.21 -1.15 -10.20
CA LYS A 187 -31.26 -1.18 -9.18
C LYS A 187 -31.32 -2.51 -8.42
N ASN A 188 -30.77 -3.57 -9.00
CA ASN A 188 -30.78 -4.90 -8.42
C ASN A 188 -29.51 -5.69 -8.77
N PRO A 189 -28.34 -5.28 -8.25
CA PRO A 189 -27.07 -5.91 -8.59
C PRO A 189 -26.88 -7.19 -7.76
N VAL A 190 -27.57 -8.28 -8.11
CA VAL A 190 -27.54 -9.54 -7.34
C VAL A 190 -26.14 -10.15 -7.25
N ILE A 191 -25.32 -10.00 -8.30
CA ILE A 191 -23.90 -10.39 -8.24
C ILE A 191 -23.07 -9.34 -7.50
N GLY A 192 -23.38 -8.06 -7.70
CA GLY A 192 -22.87 -6.98 -6.87
C GLY A 192 -21.35 -6.88 -6.92
N TYR A 193 -20.70 -6.95 -5.76
CA TYR A 193 -19.24 -6.81 -5.63
C TYR A 193 -18.43 -7.96 -6.27
N ARG A 194 -19.10 -9.05 -6.67
CA ARG A 194 -18.48 -10.22 -7.33
C ARG A 194 -18.33 -10.05 -8.84
N ALA A 195 -18.98 -9.05 -9.44
CA ALA A 195 -18.81 -8.73 -10.87
C ALA A 195 -17.80 -7.60 -11.05
N PHE A 196 -17.12 -7.59 -12.20
CA PHE A 196 -16.15 -6.54 -12.53
C PHE A 196 -16.81 -5.18 -12.78
N GLY A 197 -18.02 -5.16 -13.36
CA GLY A 197 -18.71 -3.91 -13.66
C GLY A 197 -20.00 -4.13 -14.44
N GLU A 198 -20.52 -3.06 -15.03
CA GLU A 198 -21.77 -3.07 -15.81
C GLU A 198 -21.58 -3.11 -17.33
N GLU A 199 -20.36 -2.84 -17.83
CA GLU A 199 -20.09 -2.79 -19.27
C GLU A 199 -19.47 -4.11 -19.75
N LYS A 200 -20.12 -4.75 -20.71
CA LYS A 200 -19.81 -6.12 -21.17
C LYS A 200 -18.40 -6.29 -21.73
N ARG A 201 -17.85 -5.29 -22.45
CA ARG A 201 -16.49 -5.37 -23.00
C ARG A 201 -15.44 -5.24 -21.90
N LEU A 202 -15.64 -4.35 -20.93
CA LEU A 202 -14.79 -4.21 -19.77
C LEU A 202 -14.80 -5.50 -18.94
N VAL A 203 -15.98 -6.05 -18.65
CA VAL A 203 -16.10 -7.34 -17.96
C VAL A 203 -15.33 -8.42 -18.73
N ALA A 204 -15.54 -8.55 -20.04
CA ALA A 204 -14.82 -9.52 -20.86
C ALA A 204 -13.29 -9.37 -20.77
N ARG A 205 -12.73 -8.18 -20.98
CA ARG A 205 -11.28 -7.96 -20.93
C ARG A 205 -10.67 -8.29 -19.56
N LYS A 206 -11.32 -7.86 -18.48
CA LYS A 206 -10.84 -8.10 -17.10
C LYS A 206 -10.95 -9.59 -16.74
N SER A 207 -12.03 -10.25 -17.17
CA SER A 207 -12.20 -11.70 -17.02
C SER A 207 -11.17 -12.50 -17.82
N ILE A 208 -10.87 -12.12 -19.07
CA ILE A 208 -9.81 -12.75 -19.89
C ILE A 208 -8.46 -12.66 -19.18
N ALA A 209 -8.11 -11.49 -18.62
CA ALA A 209 -6.85 -11.32 -17.92
C ALA A 209 -6.72 -12.27 -16.72
N TYR A 210 -7.77 -12.40 -15.90
CA TYR A 210 -7.78 -13.34 -14.78
C TYR A 210 -7.72 -14.79 -15.26
N MET A 211 -8.52 -15.14 -16.28
CA MET A 211 -8.54 -16.46 -16.89
C MET A 211 -7.15 -16.87 -17.40
N LYS A 212 -6.47 -16.00 -18.16
CA LYS A 212 -5.13 -16.27 -18.69
C LYS A 212 -4.10 -16.38 -17.59
N GLY A 213 -4.15 -15.50 -16.58
CA GLY A 213 -3.27 -15.59 -15.41
C GLY A 213 -3.33 -16.97 -14.75
N LEU A 214 -4.53 -17.57 -14.65
CA LEU A 214 -4.73 -18.93 -14.16
C LEU A 214 -4.25 -20.01 -15.14
N GLN A 215 -4.77 -19.99 -16.38
CA GLN A 215 -4.58 -21.06 -17.36
C GLN A 215 -3.14 -21.16 -17.86
N ASP A 216 -2.47 -20.04 -18.09
CA ASP A 216 -1.06 -20.00 -18.53
C ASP A 216 -0.13 -20.62 -17.47
N HIS A 217 -0.57 -20.64 -16.22
CA HIS A 217 0.17 -21.18 -15.07
C HIS A 217 -0.40 -22.52 -14.57
N GLY A 218 -1.14 -23.23 -15.43
CA GLY A 218 -1.53 -24.62 -15.22
C GLY A 218 -2.64 -24.83 -14.20
N VAL A 219 -3.53 -23.85 -14.06
CA VAL A 219 -4.78 -23.93 -13.29
C VAL A 219 -5.95 -23.62 -14.22
N MET A 220 -6.92 -24.53 -14.29
CA MET A 220 -8.09 -24.37 -15.14
C MET A 220 -9.00 -23.28 -14.57
N ALA A 221 -9.25 -22.26 -15.37
CA ALA A 221 -10.26 -21.25 -15.09
C ALA A 221 -11.65 -21.78 -15.45
N ASN A 222 -12.66 -21.25 -14.76
CA ASN A 222 -14.06 -21.60 -14.95
C ASN A 222 -14.92 -20.34 -14.98
N ALA A 223 -15.41 -19.99 -16.18
CA ALA A 223 -16.29 -18.84 -16.32
C ALA A 223 -17.67 -19.16 -15.76
N LYS A 224 -18.21 -18.25 -14.92
CA LYS A 224 -19.51 -18.43 -14.29
C LYS A 224 -20.28 -17.10 -14.14
N HIS A 225 -21.61 -17.10 -14.09
CA HIS A 225 -22.48 -18.29 -14.08
C HIS A 225 -23.35 -18.35 -15.34
N PHE A 226 -23.12 -19.32 -16.23
CA PHE A 226 -23.75 -19.37 -17.55
C PHE A 226 -25.24 -19.70 -17.43
N PRO A 227 -26.14 -19.08 -18.25
CA PRO A 227 -25.91 -18.12 -19.34
C PRO A 227 -25.90 -16.63 -18.92
N GLY A 228 -25.64 -16.33 -17.64
CA GLY A 228 -25.57 -14.99 -17.09
C GLY A 228 -26.57 -14.76 -15.95
N HIS A 229 -26.06 -14.44 -14.77
CA HIS A 229 -26.84 -14.25 -13.53
C HIS A 229 -26.99 -12.76 -13.13
N GLY A 230 -26.39 -11.84 -13.88
CA GLY A 230 -26.22 -10.43 -13.49
C GLY A 230 -27.49 -9.60 -13.25
N ASP A 231 -28.68 -10.09 -13.63
CA ASP A 231 -29.95 -9.36 -13.57
C ASP A 231 -31.14 -10.23 -13.09
N THR A 232 -30.94 -11.06 -12.06
CA THR A 232 -32.03 -11.87 -11.47
C THR A 232 -32.80 -11.09 -10.39
N GLU A 233 -34.13 -11.19 -10.34
CA GLU A 233 -34.96 -10.53 -9.30
C GLU A 233 -34.90 -11.21 -7.91
N THR A 234 -34.38 -12.45 -7.81
CA THR A 234 -34.38 -13.29 -6.59
C THR A 234 -33.06 -14.03 -6.36
N ASP A 235 -32.71 -14.31 -5.10
CA ASP A 235 -31.49 -15.07 -4.70
C ASP A 235 -31.69 -16.59 -4.90
N SER A 236 -30.72 -17.22 -5.55
CA SER A 236 -30.70 -18.65 -5.93
C SER A 236 -30.62 -19.62 -4.76
N HIS A 237 -30.14 -19.18 -3.60
CA HIS A 237 -29.95 -20.07 -2.44
C HIS A 237 -31.27 -20.55 -1.82
N TYR A 238 -32.36 -19.82 -2.04
CA TYR A 238 -33.66 -20.08 -1.41
C TYR A 238 -34.78 -20.37 -2.42
N SER A 239 -34.61 -19.98 -3.69
CA SER A 239 -35.58 -20.19 -4.78
C SER A 239 -34.88 -20.19 -6.13
N LEU A 240 -35.48 -20.80 -7.15
CA LEU A 240 -34.94 -20.75 -8.52
C LEU A 240 -35.00 -19.30 -9.05
N PRO A 241 -33.86 -18.63 -9.33
CA PRO A 241 -33.86 -17.26 -9.84
C PRO A 241 -34.53 -17.15 -11.20
N PHE A 242 -35.24 -16.05 -11.39
CA PHE A 242 -36.04 -15.82 -12.58
C PHE A 242 -35.47 -14.67 -13.41
N ILE A 243 -35.25 -14.90 -14.71
CA ILE A 243 -34.81 -13.88 -15.67
C ILE A 243 -35.86 -13.76 -16.79
N LYS A 244 -36.44 -12.56 -16.94
CA LYS A 244 -37.51 -12.28 -17.91
C LYS A 244 -37.01 -11.73 -19.25
N HIS A 245 -35.70 -11.59 -19.43
CA HIS A 245 -35.11 -10.96 -20.61
C HIS A 245 -35.34 -11.75 -21.89
N SER A 246 -35.36 -11.05 -23.03
CA SER A 246 -35.36 -11.69 -24.35
C SER A 246 -34.04 -12.42 -24.59
N GLU A 247 -34.09 -13.48 -25.38
CA GLU A 247 -32.89 -14.21 -25.82
C GLU A 247 -31.90 -13.28 -26.55
N SER A 248 -32.40 -12.30 -27.32
CA SER A 248 -31.55 -11.32 -27.99
C SER A 248 -30.71 -10.47 -27.03
N ARG A 249 -31.30 -10.01 -25.90
CA ARG A 249 -30.58 -9.26 -24.87
C ARG A 249 -29.57 -10.15 -24.14
N ILE A 250 -29.95 -11.40 -23.86
CA ILE A 250 -29.04 -12.39 -23.25
C ILE A 250 -27.83 -12.63 -24.14
N LYS A 251 -28.05 -12.82 -25.45
CA LYS A 251 -26.98 -12.99 -26.44
C LYS A 251 -26.08 -11.76 -26.57
N ASP A 252 -26.67 -10.55 -26.53
CA ASP A 252 -25.91 -9.32 -26.69
C ASP A 252 -25.09 -8.92 -25.45
N ILE A 253 -25.64 -9.12 -24.25
CA ILE A 253 -25.05 -8.64 -22.99
C ILE A 253 -24.41 -9.78 -22.20
N ASP A 254 -25.22 -10.74 -21.77
CA ASP A 254 -24.78 -11.75 -20.78
C ASP A 254 -23.85 -12.80 -21.38
N LEU A 255 -24.08 -13.19 -22.63
CA LEU A 255 -23.24 -14.14 -23.36
C LEU A 255 -22.01 -13.50 -24.00
N TYR A 256 -21.92 -12.16 -24.00
CA TYR A 256 -20.79 -11.46 -24.60
C TYR A 256 -19.47 -11.89 -23.92
N PRO A 257 -19.29 -11.79 -22.59
CA PRO A 257 -18.04 -12.23 -21.96
C PRO A 257 -17.69 -13.69 -22.27
N TYR A 258 -18.66 -14.60 -22.24
CA TYR A 258 -18.40 -16.01 -22.55
C TYR A 258 -17.86 -16.21 -23.97
N ARG A 259 -18.42 -15.52 -24.97
CA ARG A 259 -17.94 -15.62 -26.36
C ARG A 259 -16.48 -15.19 -26.47
N GLU A 260 -16.12 -14.05 -25.90
CA GLU A 260 -14.74 -13.56 -25.95
C GLU A 260 -13.77 -14.49 -25.19
N LEU A 261 -14.19 -15.05 -24.05
CA LEU A 261 -13.37 -16.01 -23.31
C LEU A 261 -13.18 -17.33 -24.09
N ILE A 262 -14.21 -17.81 -24.80
CA ILE A 262 -14.12 -19.02 -25.64
C ILE A 262 -13.14 -18.82 -26.80
N GLU A 263 -13.17 -17.66 -27.45
CA GLU A 263 -12.18 -17.27 -28.48
C GLU A 263 -10.74 -17.28 -27.92
N GLU A 264 -10.60 -17.07 -26.61
CA GLU A 264 -9.34 -17.10 -25.86
C GLU A 264 -9.03 -18.44 -25.17
N ASP A 265 -9.54 -19.55 -25.70
CA ASP A 265 -9.31 -20.92 -25.23
C ASP A 265 -9.80 -21.17 -23.79
N LEU A 266 -10.99 -20.68 -23.43
CA LEU A 266 -11.63 -20.99 -22.15
C LEU A 266 -11.75 -22.51 -21.93
N MET A 267 -11.25 -23.00 -20.80
CA MET A 267 -11.19 -24.43 -20.53
C MET A 267 -12.41 -25.00 -19.80
N SER A 268 -13.13 -24.18 -19.04
CA SER A 268 -14.35 -24.64 -18.38
C SER A 268 -15.40 -23.55 -18.15
N VAL A 269 -16.67 -23.98 -18.08
CA VAL A 269 -17.84 -23.12 -17.80
C VAL A 269 -18.68 -23.78 -16.71
N MET A 270 -19.18 -23.00 -15.75
CA MET A 270 -20.20 -23.43 -14.80
C MET A 270 -21.57 -22.88 -15.22
N VAL A 271 -22.55 -23.78 -15.32
CA VAL A 271 -23.93 -23.45 -15.65
C VAL A 271 -24.72 -23.26 -14.36
N ALA A 272 -25.37 -22.11 -14.20
CA ALA A 272 -26.20 -21.79 -13.04
C ALA A 272 -27.55 -22.49 -13.08
N HIS A 273 -28.20 -22.61 -11.91
CA HIS A 273 -29.59 -23.02 -11.79
C HIS A 273 -30.51 -21.80 -11.95
N LEU A 274 -30.85 -21.38 -13.17
CA LEU A 274 -31.73 -20.24 -13.47
C LEU A 274 -32.99 -20.69 -14.21
N TYR A 275 -34.12 -20.00 -14.02
CA TYR A 275 -35.29 -20.14 -14.88
C TYR A 275 -35.38 -18.97 -15.86
N ILE A 276 -35.25 -19.26 -17.15
CA ILE A 276 -35.21 -18.26 -18.23
C ILE A 276 -36.17 -18.69 -19.35
N PRO A 277 -37.45 -18.25 -19.33
CA PRO A 277 -38.48 -18.70 -20.27
C PRO A 277 -38.15 -18.44 -21.74
N SER A 278 -37.34 -17.42 -22.01
CA SER A 278 -36.91 -17.07 -23.37
C SER A 278 -35.89 -18.04 -23.95
N LEU A 279 -35.22 -18.86 -23.12
CA LEU A 279 -34.32 -19.92 -23.56
C LEU A 279 -34.98 -21.31 -23.44
N ASP A 280 -35.73 -21.56 -22.36
CA ASP A 280 -36.49 -22.78 -22.18
C ASP A 280 -37.83 -22.45 -21.51
N SER A 281 -38.92 -22.63 -22.24
CA SER A 281 -40.27 -22.28 -21.79
C SER A 281 -40.87 -23.27 -20.77
N GLU A 282 -40.20 -24.39 -20.49
CA GLU A 282 -40.66 -25.35 -19.51
C GLU A 282 -40.60 -24.77 -18.10
N LYS A 283 -41.77 -24.68 -17.44
CA LYS A 283 -41.93 -23.99 -16.16
C LYS A 283 -41.00 -24.60 -15.09
N ASN A 284 -40.27 -23.73 -14.39
CA ASN A 284 -39.33 -24.07 -13.31
C ASN A 284 -38.17 -24.99 -13.74
N LYS A 285 -37.91 -25.13 -15.04
CA LYS A 285 -36.75 -25.88 -15.50
C LYS A 285 -35.49 -25.02 -15.38
N ALA A 286 -34.56 -25.49 -14.56
CA ALA A 286 -33.27 -24.84 -14.40
C ALA A 286 -32.43 -24.94 -15.69
N THR A 287 -31.69 -23.89 -16.02
CA THR A 287 -30.79 -23.81 -17.17
C THR A 287 -29.77 -24.94 -17.21
N THR A 288 -29.28 -25.41 -16.05
CA THR A 288 -28.43 -26.62 -15.93
C THR A 288 -29.07 -27.90 -16.46
N LEU A 289 -30.40 -28.00 -16.46
CA LEU A 289 -31.17 -29.17 -16.87
C LEU A 289 -31.74 -29.02 -18.28
N SER A 290 -31.48 -27.89 -18.95
CA SER A 290 -31.98 -27.62 -20.29
C SER A 290 -30.96 -28.03 -21.36
N LYS A 291 -31.35 -29.00 -22.20
CA LYS A 291 -30.55 -29.42 -23.36
C LYS A 291 -30.31 -28.27 -24.34
N TYR A 292 -31.29 -27.39 -24.51
CA TYR A 292 -31.13 -26.21 -25.35
C TYR A 292 -30.01 -25.32 -24.84
N VAL A 293 -30.01 -24.99 -23.55
CA VAL A 293 -29.02 -24.08 -22.95
C VAL A 293 -27.62 -24.70 -22.91
N VAL A 294 -27.51 -25.95 -22.44
CA VAL A 294 -26.21 -26.59 -22.21
C VAL A 294 -25.58 -27.14 -23.50
N THR A 295 -26.38 -27.78 -24.36
CA THR A 295 -25.86 -28.42 -25.57
C THR A 295 -26.02 -27.52 -26.79
N ASP A 296 -27.24 -27.08 -27.10
CA ASP A 296 -27.49 -26.40 -28.38
C ASP A 296 -26.95 -24.96 -28.39
N LEU A 297 -27.03 -24.24 -27.27
CA LEU A 297 -26.51 -22.89 -27.13
C LEU A 297 -25.02 -22.88 -26.80
N LEU A 298 -24.62 -23.42 -25.64
CA LEU A 298 -23.21 -23.35 -25.20
C LEU A 298 -22.27 -24.18 -26.09
N LYS A 299 -22.52 -25.48 -26.23
CA LYS A 299 -21.59 -26.36 -26.96
C LYS A 299 -21.63 -26.14 -28.47
N LYS A 300 -22.83 -26.08 -29.07
CA LYS A 300 -22.97 -25.97 -30.53
C LYS A 300 -22.91 -24.54 -31.04
N GLN A 301 -23.87 -23.67 -30.66
CA GLN A 301 -23.93 -22.30 -31.20
C GLN A 301 -22.72 -21.45 -30.81
N MET A 302 -22.20 -21.61 -29.59
CA MET A 302 -21.02 -20.88 -29.12
C MET A 302 -19.70 -21.66 -29.31
N ASN A 303 -19.74 -22.84 -29.94
CA ASN A 303 -18.57 -23.69 -30.21
C ASN A 303 -17.69 -23.96 -28.97
N PHE A 304 -18.31 -24.14 -27.80
CA PHE A 304 -17.56 -24.42 -26.57
C PHE A 304 -17.13 -25.88 -26.47
N ASN A 305 -15.82 -26.12 -26.55
CA ASN A 305 -15.23 -27.46 -26.50
C ASN A 305 -14.55 -27.79 -25.15
N GLY A 306 -14.55 -26.87 -24.18
CA GLY A 306 -14.04 -27.09 -22.81
C GLY A 306 -15.03 -27.82 -21.89
N LEU A 307 -14.67 -28.04 -20.62
CA LEU A 307 -15.51 -28.78 -19.65
C LEU A 307 -16.72 -27.97 -19.16
N VAL A 308 -17.91 -28.58 -19.19
CA VAL A 308 -19.12 -27.99 -18.61
C VAL A 308 -19.39 -28.56 -17.21
N PHE A 309 -19.43 -27.69 -16.22
CA PHE A 309 -19.76 -28.01 -14.83
C PHE A 309 -21.18 -27.55 -14.51
N THR A 310 -21.89 -28.35 -13.71
CA THR A 310 -23.08 -27.84 -13.03
C THR A 310 -22.66 -26.92 -11.88
N ASP A 311 -23.52 -25.98 -11.49
CA ASP A 311 -23.51 -25.47 -10.12
C ASP A 311 -23.90 -26.59 -9.13
N ALA A 312 -23.84 -26.32 -7.83
CA ALA A 312 -24.03 -27.31 -6.78
C ALA A 312 -25.44 -27.95 -6.82
N LEU A 313 -25.52 -29.21 -7.24
CA LEU A 313 -26.78 -29.94 -7.48
C LEU A 313 -27.61 -30.18 -6.21
N ASN A 314 -27.00 -30.03 -5.04
CA ASN A 314 -27.69 -30.10 -3.76
C ASN A 314 -28.42 -28.79 -3.37
N MET A 315 -28.29 -27.71 -4.15
CA MET A 315 -28.96 -26.44 -3.87
C MET A 315 -30.48 -26.57 -3.93
N LYS A 316 -31.16 -26.03 -2.92
CA LYS A 316 -32.62 -26.08 -2.79
C LYS A 316 -33.37 -25.51 -4.00
N GLY A 317 -32.80 -24.53 -4.69
CA GLY A 317 -33.37 -23.90 -5.87
C GLY A 317 -33.61 -24.87 -7.04
N VAL A 318 -32.88 -25.99 -7.12
CA VAL A 318 -33.11 -27.04 -8.11
C VAL A 318 -33.54 -28.36 -7.45
N SER A 319 -32.93 -28.73 -6.32
CA SER A 319 -33.13 -30.04 -5.71
C SER A 319 -34.51 -30.24 -5.10
N SER A 320 -35.25 -29.17 -4.81
CA SER A 320 -36.60 -29.26 -4.23
C SER A 320 -37.65 -29.77 -5.22
N PHE A 321 -37.35 -29.76 -6.52
CA PHE A 321 -38.26 -30.19 -7.58
C PHE A 321 -38.10 -31.67 -7.97
N TYR A 322 -37.07 -32.36 -7.45
CA TYR A 322 -36.67 -33.70 -7.91
C TYR A 322 -36.21 -34.58 -6.75
N LYS A 323 -36.21 -35.90 -6.95
CA LYS A 323 -35.64 -36.83 -5.96
C LYS A 323 -34.10 -36.87 -6.06
N PRO A 324 -33.39 -37.27 -5.00
CA PRO A 324 -31.94 -37.47 -5.07
C PRO A 324 -31.57 -38.43 -6.20
N GLY A 325 -30.59 -38.05 -7.03
CA GLY A 325 -30.14 -38.76 -8.22
C GLY A 325 -30.84 -38.37 -9.54
N GLU A 326 -32.06 -37.82 -9.49
CA GLU A 326 -32.78 -37.41 -10.71
C GLU A 326 -32.17 -36.14 -11.33
N VAL A 327 -31.78 -35.17 -10.49
CA VAL A 327 -31.16 -33.91 -10.95
C VAL A 327 -29.84 -34.20 -11.68
N ASP A 328 -29.03 -35.11 -11.13
CA ASP A 328 -27.76 -35.57 -11.70
C ASP A 328 -27.94 -36.16 -13.11
N LEU A 329 -28.92 -37.05 -13.26
CA LEU A 329 -29.25 -37.66 -14.56
C LEU A 329 -29.72 -36.59 -15.56
N LEU A 330 -30.64 -35.72 -15.16
CA LEU A 330 -31.17 -34.66 -16.02
C LEU A 330 -30.07 -33.68 -16.47
N ALA A 331 -29.17 -33.30 -15.55
CA ALA A 331 -28.03 -32.46 -15.88
C ALA A 331 -27.08 -33.16 -16.87
N LEU A 332 -26.84 -34.46 -16.69
CA LEU A 332 -26.05 -35.24 -17.64
C LEU A 332 -26.74 -35.30 -19.01
N GLN A 333 -28.05 -35.56 -19.07
CA GLN A 333 -28.81 -35.57 -20.33
C GLN A 333 -28.86 -34.20 -21.03
N ALA A 334 -28.84 -33.11 -20.26
CA ALA A 334 -28.76 -31.75 -20.81
C ALA A 334 -27.42 -31.48 -21.50
N GLY A 335 -26.34 -32.16 -21.08
CA GLY A 335 -25.02 -32.06 -21.69
C GLY A 335 -23.90 -31.70 -20.74
N ASN A 336 -24.10 -31.66 -19.42
CA ASN A 336 -23.03 -31.32 -18.48
C ASN A 336 -21.96 -32.43 -18.44
N ASP A 337 -20.70 -32.05 -18.26
CA ASP A 337 -19.58 -32.99 -18.21
C ASP A 337 -19.27 -33.40 -16.77
N ILE A 338 -19.28 -32.45 -15.81
CA ILE A 338 -19.02 -32.73 -14.39
C ILE A 338 -20.21 -32.29 -13.51
N LEU A 339 -20.68 -33.23 -12.70
CA LEU A 339 -21.78 -33.10 -11.74
C LEU A 339 -21.22 -32.68 -10.39
N LEU A 340 -21.37 -31.40 -10.07
CA LEU A 340 -20.84 -30.78 -8.86
C LEU A 340 -21.81 -30.94 -7.69
N TYR A 341 -21.31 -31.41 -6.55
CA TYR A 341 -22.02 -31.49 -5.28
C TYR A 341 -23.34 -32.28 -5.35
N SER A 342 -23.29 -33.47 -5.96
CA SER A 342 -24.38 -34.45 -5.97
C SER A 342 -24.88 -34.80 -4.55
N GLN A 343 -26.18 -34.96 -4.37
CA GLN A 343 -26.77 -35.35 -3.07
C GLN A 343 -26.54 -36.82 -2.72
N ASP A 344 -26.50 -37.71 -3.73
CA ASP A 344 -26.37 -39.16 -3.55
C ASP A 344 -25.71 -39.78 -4.79
N VAL A 345 -24.38 -39.88 -4.75
CA VAL A 345 -23.57 -40.39 -5.88
C VAL A 345 -23.92 -41.84 -6.24
N PRO A 346 -23.99 -42.81 -5.29
CA PRO A 346 -24.38 -44.18 -5.62
C PRO A 346 -25.72 -44.25 -6.35
N LYS A 347 -26.73 -43.51 -5.88
CA LYS A 347 -28.06 -43.51 -6.49
C LYS A 347 -28.05 -42.84 -7.87
N ALA A 348 -27.37 -41.72 -8.02
CA ALA A 348 -27.20 -41.05 -9.31
C ALA A 348 -26.56 -41.97 -10.36
N LYS A 349 -25.50 -42.71 -9.99
CA LYS A 349 -24.86 -43.68 -10.88
C LYS A 349 -25.81 -44.80 -11.32
N ALA A 350 -26.57 -45.37 -10.37
CA ALA A 350 -27.56 -46.40 -10.68
C ALA A 350 -28.62 -45.90 -11.67
N MET A 351 -29.11 -44.67 -11.49
CA MET A 351 -30.08 -44.06 -12.39
C MET A 351 -29.52 -43.77 -13.78
N ILE A 352 -28.25 -43.37 -13.88
CA ILE A 352 -27.57 -43.17 -15.18
C ILE A 352 -27.41 -44.50 -15.91
N ILE A 353 -26.98 -45.56 -15.23
CA ILE A 353 -26.85 -46.90 -15.82
C ILE A 353 -28.22 -47.40 -16.33
N GLN A 354 -29.27 -47.20 -15.54
CA GLN A 354 -30.63 -47.53 -15.97
C GLN A 354 -31.05 -46.70 -17.20
N ALA A 355 -30.78 -45.40 -17.22
CA ALA A 355 -31.11 -44.54 -18.35
C ALA A 355 -30.38 -44.94 -19.65
N ILE A 356 -29.15 -45.47 -19.54
CA ILE A 356 -28.41 -46.05 -20.68
C ILE A 356 -29.12 -47.32 -21.16
N ALA A 357 -29.47 -48.22 -20.26
CA ALA A 357 -30.17 -49.46 -20.60
C ALA A 357 -31.53 -49.20 -21.26
N GLU A 358 -32.20 -48.10 -20.89
CA GLU A 358 -33.46 -47.63 -21.47
C GLU A 358 -33.27 -46.82 -22.78
N GLY A 359 -32.04 -46.59 -23.23
CA GLY A 359 -31.76 -45.82 -24.46
C GLY A 359 -32.01 -44.32 -24.35
N LYS A 360 -32.16 -43.77 -23.14
CA LYS A 360 -32.39 -42.34 -22.89
C LYS A 360 -31.13 -41.49 -23.01
N ILE A 361 -29.96 -42.11 -22.89
CA ILE A 361 -28.63 -41.53 -23.16
C ILE A 361 -27.72 -42.65 -23.66
N SER A 362 -26.86 -42.39 -24.63
CA SER A 362 -25.97 -43.42 -25.15
C SER A 362 -24.75 -43.61 -24.26
N GLN A 363 -24.22 -44.83 -24.17
CA GLN A 363 -22.96 -45.07 -23.46
C GLN A 363 -21.79 -44.31 -24.11
N GLN A 364 -21.76 -44.23 -25.45
CA GLN A 364 -20.72 -43.51 -26.18
C GLN A 364 -20.66 -42.03 -25.80
N GLU A 365 -21.82 -41.38 -25.66
CA GLU A 365 -21.88 -39.97 -25.25
C GLU A 365 -21.29 -39.74 -23.85
N ILE A 366 -21.44 -40.71 -22.94
CA ILE A 366 -20.85 -40.65 -21.61
C ILE A 366 -19.35 -40.94 -21.67
N ASP A 367 -18.95 -41.92 -22.46
CA ASP A 367 -17.55 -42.30 -22.67
C ASP A 367 -16.73 -41.13 -23.27
N ASP A 368 -17.29 -40.39 -24.23
CA ASP A 368 -16.67 -39.20 -24.82
C ASP A 368 -16.43 -38.09 -23.77
N ARG A 369 -17.37 -37.90 -22.85
CA ARG A 369 -17.24 -36.92 -21.75
C ARG A 369 -16.21 -37.37 -20.73
N ILE A 370 -16.13 -38.66 -20.42
CA ILE A 370 -15.09 -39.21 -19.53
C ILE A 370 -13.70 -39.00 -20.17
N ILE A 371 -13.54 -39.30 -21.46
CA ILE A 371 -12.29 -39.05 -22.21
C ILE A 371 -11.92 -37.56 -22.12
N LYS A 372 -12.89 -36.66 -22.30
CA LYS A 372 -12.70 -35.22 -22.16
C LYS A 372 -12.24 -34.81 -20.75
N VAL A 373 -12.83 -35.38 -19.70
CA VAL A 373 -12.38 -35.17 -18.30
C VAL A 373 -10.96 -35.68 -18.09
N LEU A 374 -10.60 -36.85 -18.63
CA LEU A 374 -9.24 -37.38 -18.54
C LEU A 374 -8.23 -36.50 -19.31
N LYS A 375 -8.56 -36.01 -20.51
CA LYS A 375 -7.73 -35.03 -21.22
C LYS A 375 -7.44 -33.80 -20.35
N ALA A 376 -8.46 -33.26 -19.70
CA ALA A 376 -8.32 -32.13 -18.78
C ALA A 376 -7.44 -32.45 -17.57
N LYS A 377 -7.54 -33.65 -16.99
CA LYS A 377 -6.67 -34.09 -15.88
C LYS A 377 -5.22 -34.16 -16.31
N TYR A 378 -4.96 -34.70 -17.50
CA TYR A 378 -3.62 -34.72 -18.07
C TYR A 378 -3.06 -33.30 -18.22
N TRP A 379 -3.86 -32.38 -18.80
CA TRP A 379 -3.51 -30.97 -18.95
C TRP A 379 -3.14 -30.30 -17.62
N ALA A 380 -3.92 -30.57 -16.56
CA ALA A 380 -3.65 -30.04 -15.22
C ALA A 380 -2.42 -30.65 -14.52
N GLY A 381 -1.79 -31.67 -15.11
CA GLY A 381 -0.59 -32.33 -14.61
C GLY A 381 -0.86 -33.55 -13.72
N LEU A 382 -2.10 -34.02 -13.61
CA LEU A 382 -2.47 -35.13 -12.73
C LEU A 382 -1.92 -36.49 -13.16
N HIS A 383 -1.39 -36.59 -14.38
CA HIS A 383 -0.62 -37.75 -14.83
C HIS A 383 0.68 -37.96 -14.02
N GLN A 384 1.13 -36.95 -13.26
CA GLN A 384 2.24 -37.02 -12.31
C GLN A 384 1.74 -36.81 -10.88
N ARG A 385 1.63 -37.89 -10.09
CA ARG A 385 1.25 -37.76 -8.67
C ARG A 385 2.38 -37.09 -7.87
N LYS A 386 2.08 -35.94 -7.27
CA LYS A 386 3.00 -35.21 -6.38
C LYS A 386 2.36 -35.03 -5.01
N LYS A 387 3.11 -35.36 -3.96
CA LYS A 387 2.71 -35.07 -2.58
C LYS A 387 2.97 -33.59 -2.29
N ILE A 388 2.02 -32.92 -1.65
CA ILE A 388 2.15 -31.53 -1.21
C ILE A 388 3.10 -31.49 0.00
N ASP A 389 4.08 -30.60 -0.04
CA ASP A 389 4.93 -30.29 1.11
C ASP A 389 4.22 -29.31 2.05
N THR A 390 3.95 -29.73 3.28
CA THR A 390 3.24 -28.91 4.26
C THR A 390 4.16 -28.05 5.13
N LYS A 391 5.48 -28.20 5.03
CA LYS A 391 6.44 -27.45 5.84
C LYS A 391 6.42 -25.96 5.46
N LYS A 392 6.12 -25.06 6.40
CA LYS A 392 6.06 -23.60 6.14
C LYS A 392 5.10 -23.22 5.00
N LEU A 393 4.07 -24.04 4.73
CA LEU A 393 3.15 -23.83 3.62
C LEU A 393 2.47 -22.45 3.67
N VAL A 394 2.03 -21.99 4.85
CA VAL A 394 1.41 -20.66 5.02
C VAL A 394 2.37 -19.54 4.59
N GLU A 395 3.64 -19.62 4.97
CA GLU A 395 4.67 -18.65 4.56
C GLU A 395 4.87 -18.65 3.04
N ARG A 396 4.83 -19.83 2.39
CA ARG A 396 4.98 -19.94 0.93
C ARG A 396 3.75 -19.52 0.15
N LEU A 397 2.56 -19.60 0.74
CA LEU A 397 1.32 -19.13 0.11
C LEU A 397 1.20 -17.61 0.11
N GLY A 398 1.88 -16.93 1.03
CA GLY A 398 1.99 -15.48 1.07
C GLY A 398 3.42 -14.99 0.91
N GLY A 399 3.70 -13.84 1.53
CA GLY A 399 5.00 -13.20 1.54
C GLY A 399 4.98 -11.81 0.94
N PRO A 400 6.11 -11.09 0.98
CA PRO A 400 6.16 -9.69 0.59
C PRO A 400 5.79 -9.42 -0.87
N SER A 401 6.05 -10.35 -1.79
CA SER A 401 5.65 -10.23 -3.20
C SER A 401 4.13 -10.26 -3.38
N THR A 402 3.45 -11.15 -2.66
CA THR A 402 1.99 -11.26 -2.67
C THR A 402 1.36 -10.01 -2.04
N GLU A 403 1.91 -9.57 -0.90
CA GLU A 403 1.45 -8.36 -0.20
C GLU A 403 1.62 -7.10 -1.09
N LEU A 404 2.76 -6.96 -1.77
CA LEU A 404 3.02 -5.87 -2.71
C LEU A 404 2.06 -5.89 -3.90
N LEU A 405 1.73 -7.06 -4.44
CA LEU A 405 0.74 -7.18 -5.51
C LEU A 405 -0.64 -6.72 -5.04
N ILE A 406 -1.05 -7.12 -3.83
CA ILE A 406 -2.31 -6.67 -3.21
C ILE A 406 -2.31 -5.14 -3.01
N GLU A 407 -1.21 -4.56 -2.50
CA GLU A 407 -1.08 -3.10 -2.36
C GLU A 407 -1.25 -2.40 -3.71
N LYS A 408 -0.58 -2.89 -4.77
CA LYS A 408 -0.67 -2.32 -6.12
C LYS A 408 -2.09 -2.38 -6.68
N LEU A 409 -2.78 -3.51 -6.50
CA LEU A 409 -4.16 -3.68 -6.96
C LEU A 409 -5.11 -2.69 -6.27
N TYR A 410 -5.00 -2.50 -4.95
CA TYR A 410 -5.82 -1.50 -4.26
C TYR A 410 -5.43 -0.07 -4.63
N ALA A 411 -4.13 0.23 -4.70
CA ALA A 411 -3.63 1.56 -5.01
C ALA A 411 -4.11 2.06 -6.38
N ASP A 412 -4.07 1.21 -7.40
CA ASP A 412 -4.51 1.57 -8.75
C ASP A 412 -6.05 1.51 -8.91
N ALA A 413 -6.78 0.87 -8.00
CA ALA A 413 -8.24 0.81 -8.00
C ALA A 413 -8.91 2.00 -7.28
N ILE A 414 -8.27 2.60 -6.27
CA ILE A 414 -8.85 3.76 -5.56
C ILE A 414 -9.17 4.87 -6.56
N THR A 415 -10.41 5.33 -6.52
CA THR A 415 -11.00 6.22 -7.54
C THR A 415 -11.41 7.54 -6.92
N VAL A 416 -10.87 8.65 -7.41
CA VAL A 416 -11.34 10.01 -7.05
C VAL A 416 -12.49 10.38 -7.97
N THR A 417 -13.73 10.11 -7.55
CA THR A 417 -14.90 10.28 -8.43
C THR A 417 -15.41 11.70 -8.54
N SER A 418 -15.06 12.57 -7.58
CA SER A 418 -15.42 13.98 -7.59
C SER A 418 -14.27 14.79 -6.98
N ASN A 419 -13.85 15.84 -7.67
CA ASN A 419 -12.81 16.75 -7.21
C ASN A 419 -13.07 18.19 -7.70
N LYS A 420 -14.16 18.79 -7.20
CA LYS A 420 -14.57 20.13 -7.61
C LYS A 420 -13.44 21.15 -7.34
N ASN A 421 -13.23 22.10 -8.26
CA ASN A 421 -12.19 23.14 -8.15
C ASN A 421 -10.77 22.61 -7.93
N GLU A 422 -10.49 21.34 -8.26
CA GLU A 422 -9.16 20.74 -8.14
C GLU A 422 -8.56 20.80 -6.70
N LEU A 423 -9.41 20.62 -5.68
CA LEU A 423 -8.96 20.64 -4.28
C LEU A 423 -7.91 19.56 -3.97
N LEU A 424 -8.09 18.36 -4.52
CA LEU A 424 -7.16 17.24 -4.36
C LEU A 424 -6.10 17.23 -5.47
N PRO A 425 -4.83 16.87 -5.16
CA PRO A 425 -4.32 16.66 -3.81
C PRO A 425 -4.16 17.97 -3.02
N LEU A 426 -4.28 17.91 -1.69
CA LEU A 426 -4.21 19.09 -0.82
C LEU A 426 -2.85 19.81 -0.90
N LYS A 427 -2.90 21.14 -0.94
CA LYS A 427 -1.75 22.07 -1.00
C LYS A 427 -1.86 23.11 0.11
N ASN A 428 -0.79 23.89 0.32
CA ASN A 428 -0.73 25.00 1.30
C ASN A 428 -1.17 24.55 2.70
N LEU A 429 -0.51 23.53 3.21
CA LEU A 429 -0.93 22.81 4.43
C LEU A 429 -0.93 23.71 5.67
N ASP A 430 -0.13 24.76 5.67
CA ASP A 430 -0.07 25.83 6.66
C ASP A 430 -1.36 26.67 6.75
N LEU A 431 -2.15 26.73 5.68
CA LEU A 431 -3.42 27.45 5.64
C LEU A 431 -4.62 26.58 6.04
N LEU A 432 -4.40 25.28 6.25
CA LEU A 432 -5.45 24.32 6.57
C LEU A 432 -5.51 24.09 8.08
N ASN A 433 -6.70 24.24 8.66
CA ASN A 433 -7.00 23.70 9.98
C ASN A 433 -7.85 22.46 9.78
N MET A 434 -7.28 21.29 10.07
CA MET A 434 -7.81 19.99 9.64
C MET A 434 -8.31 19.13 10.80
N ALA A 435 -9.46 18.51 10.59
CA ALA A 435 -9.96 17.44 11.42
C ALA A 435 -10.27 16.21 10.57
N SER A 436 -10.24 15.03 11.20
CA SER A 436 -10.74 13.81 10.58
C SER A 436 -11.94 13.28 11.33
N LEU A 437 -12.92 12.76 10.61
CA LEU A 437 -14.10 12.14 11.18
C LEU A 437 -14.25 10.73 10.62
N THR A 438 -14.31 9.72 11.46
CA THR A 438 -14.70 8.36 11.07
C THR A 438 -16.14 8.09 11.50
N ILE A 439 -16.94 7.54 10.58
CA ILE A 439 -18.35 7.22 10.85
C ILE A 439 -18.54 5.72 10.70
N GLY A 440 -18.94 5.04 11.78
CA GLY A 440 -19.48 3.68 11.69
C GLY A 440 -18.49 2.51 11.74
N GLY A 441 -17.23 2.72 12.09
CA GLY A 441 -16.25 1.66 12.24
C GLY A 441 -14.86 2.19 12.55
N ASP A 442 -13.95 1.28 12.92
CA ASP A 442 -12.57 1.60 13.26
C ASP A 442 -11.82 2.13 12.02
N GLY A 443 -11.43 3.40 12.11
CA GLY A 443 -10.62 4.10 11.13
C GLY A 443 -9.28 4.56 11.69
N LYS A 444 -8.77 3.95 12.76
CA LYS A 444 -7.54 4.36 13.42
C LYS A 444 -6.33 4.32 12.49
N ILE A 445 -6.24 3.32 11.60
CA ILE A 445 -5.16 3.24 10.61
C ILE A 445 -5.24 4.41 9.63
N PHE A 446 -6.45 4.70 9.13
CA PHE A 446 -6.71 5.84 8.26
C PHE A 446 -6.33 7.17 8.93
N GLN A 447 -6.79 7.41 10.16
CA GLN A 447 -6.49 8.60 10.95
C GLN A 447 -5.00 8.76 11.23
N ASN A 448 -4.33 7.70 11.68
CA ASN A 448 -2.89 7.71 11.93
C ASN A 448 -2.10 8.05 10.65
N LYS A 449 -2.55 7.57 9.49
CA LYS A 449 -1.92 7.88 8.20
C LYS A 449 -2.19 9.29 7.70
N LEU A 450 -3.33 9.90 8.02
CA LEU A 450 -3.55 11.34 7.78
C LEU A 450 -2.52 12.19 8.56
N SER A 451 -2.23 11.82 9.81
CA SER A 451 -1.27 12.52 10.68
C SER A 451 0.19 12.42 10.25
N LYS A 452 0.50 11.64 9.20
CA LYS A 452 1.82 11.65 8.54
C LYS A 452 2.01 12.84 7.61
N TYR A 453 0.94 13.52 7.20
CA TYR A 453 0.97 14.62 6.23
C TYR A 453 0.67 15.99 6.84
N GLY A 454 0.02 16.05 7.99
CA GLY A 454 -0.27 17.31 8.67
C GLY A 454 -0.91 17.08 10.04
N LYS A 455 -1.20 18.18 10.76
CA LYS A 455 -1.85 18.12 12.06
C LYS A 455 -3.33 17.80 11.89
N PHE A 456 -3.82 16.79 12.61
CA PHE A 456 -5.23 16.44 12.67
C PHE A 456 -5.69 16.28 14.11
N ASP A 457 -6.88 16.79 14.39
CA ASP A 457 -7.68 16.31 15.50
C ASP A 457 -8.65 15.23 15.01
N HIS A 458 -8.65 14.08 15.69
CA HIS A 458 -9.36 12.88 15.27
C HIS A 458 -10.66 12.69 16.04
N TYR A 459 -11.76 12.51 15.32
CA TYR A 459 -13.09 12.27 15.87
C TYR A 459 -13.68 10.99 15.28
N GLU A 460 -14.49 10.31 16.08
CA GLU A 460 -15.22 9.11 15.67
C GLU A 460 -16.66 9.20 16.18
N VAL A 461 -17.61 8.74 15.36
CA VAL A 461 -19.00 8.54 15.77
C VAL A 461 -19.56 7.21 15.25
N PRO A 462 -20.42 6.55 16.03
CA PRO A 462 -21.21 5.43 15.53
C PRO A 462 -22.16 5.85 14.40
N LYS A 463 -22.54 4.89 13.56
CA LYS A 463 -23.60 5.08 12.55
C LYS A 463 -24.91 5.50 13.18
N GLY A 464 -25.58 6.47 12.58
CA GLY A 464 -26.92 6.86 13.04
C GLY A 464 -26.91 7.47 14.44
N SER A 465 -25.83 8.15 14.82
CA SER A 465 -25.72 8.84 16.11
C SER A 465 -26.88 9.83 16.31
N ASP A 466 -27.30 10.01 17.56
CA ASP A 466 -28.43 10.88 17.91
C ASP A 466 -28.12 12.36 17.66
N ALA A 467 -29.18 13.19 17.60
CA ALA A 467 -29.05 14.60 17.28
C ALA A 467 -28.19 15.40 18.27
N ALA A 468 -28.15 15.04 19.56
CA ALA A 468 -27.35 15.73 20.56
C ALA A 468 -25.86 15.41 20.37
N SER A 469 -25.53 14.13 20.12
CA SER A 469 -24.19 13.68 19.79
C SER A 469 -23.66 14.34 18.51
N LEU A 470 -24.49 14.41 17.47
CA LEU A 470 -24.15 15.09 16.21
C LEU A 470 -23.94 16.60 16.41
N LYS A 471 -24.78 17.26 17.20
CA LYS A 471 -24.62 18.68 17.52
C LYS A 471 -23.31 18.94 18.27
N SER A 472 -22.97 18.12 19.26
CA SER A 472 -21.70 18.25 19.99
C SER A 472 -20.49 18.04 19.07
N LEU A 473 -20.57 17.10 18.12
CA LEU A 473 -19.53 16.92 17.12
C LEU A 473 -19.39 18.14 16.21
N GLU A 474 -20.50 18.71 15.71
CA GLU A 474 -20.48 19.91 14.89
C GLU A 474 -19.84 21.10 15.61
N GLU A 475 -20.14 21.30 16.90
CA GLU A 475 -19.52 22.32 17.73
C GLU A 475 -18.01 22.14 17.81
N LYS A 476 -17.53 20.90 18.00
CA LYS A 476 -16.09 20.57 17.96
C LYS A 476 -15.50 20.84 16.59
N LEU A 477 -16.22 20.50 15.51
CA LEU A 477 -15.75 20.66 14.14
C LEU A 477 -15.78 22.11 13.63
N SER A 478 -16.43 23.03 14.37
CA SER A 478 -16.60 24.43 13.96
C SER A 478 -15.27 25.15 13.70
N ALA A 479 -14.23 24.83 14.47
CA ALA A 479 -12.91 25.46 14.38
C ALA A 479 -12.10 25.09 13.12
N TYR A 480 -12.46 24.01 12.42
CA TYR A 480 -11.71 23.52 11.26
C TYR A 480 -12.30 24.04 9.95
N ASN A 481 -11.43 24.35 8.99
CA ASN A 481 -11.84 24.75 7.63
C ASN A 481 -11.90 23.55 6.68
N THR A 482 -11.24 22.45 7.03
CA THR A 482 -11.15 21.24 6.21
C THR A 482 -11.40 20.01 7.06
N VAL A 483 -12.31 19.12 6.62
CA VAL A 483 -12.65 17.89 7.33
C VAL A 483 -12.53 16.70 6.38
N VAL A 484 -11.70 15.72 6.77
CA VAL A 484 -11.58 14.46 6.03
C VAL A 484 -12.48 13.42 6.69
N VAL A 485 -13.52 12.98 5.99
CA VAL A 485 -14.52 12.04 6.49
C VAL A 485 -14.25 10.64 5.92
N GLY A 486 -14.03 9.65 6.79
CA GLY A 486 -14.01 8.24 6.42
C GLY A 486 -15.37 7.59 6.73
N LEU A 487 -16.13 7.24 5.70
CA LEU A 487 -17.37 6.49 5.86
C LEU A 487 -17.05 4.99 5.92
N MET A 488 -17.11 4.45 7.14
CA MET A 488 -16.67 3.11 7.50
C MET A 488 -17.85 2.13 7.63
N GLY A 489 -17.54 0.86 7.86
CA GLY A 489 -18.52 -0.18 8.17
C GLY A 489 -19.58 -0.42 7.10
N VAL A 490 -19.31 -0.02 5.84
CA VAL A 490 -20.20 -0.21 4.70
C VAL A 490 -20.29 -1.71 4.40
N THR A 491 -21.50 -2.24 4.42
CA THR A 491 -21.78 -3.66 4.14
C THR A 491 -22.06 -3.86 2.65
N ASN A 492 -22.06 -5.11 2.18
CA ASN A 492 -22.49 -5.44 0.82
C ASN A 492 -24.01 -5.67 0.68
N SER A 493 -24.79 -5.44 1.73
CA SER A 493 -26.23 -5.78 1.76
C SER A 493 -27.07 -4.62 1.21
N THR A 494 -27.63 -4.80 0.01
CA THR A 494 -28.54 -3.83 -0.63
C THR A 494 -29.82 -3.63 0.18
N THR A 495 -30.37 -4.70 0.76
CA THR A 495 -31.59 -4.70 1.59
C THR A 495 -31.46 -3.92 2.89
N ARG A 496 -30.23 -3.78 3.40
CA ARG A 496 -29.92 -2.95 4.58
C ARG A 496 -29.29 -1.62 4.19
N GLU A 497 -29.50 -1.17 2.95
CA GLU A 497 -28.97 0.10 2.43
C GLU A 497 -27.44 0.23 2.61
N PHE A 498 -26.72 -0.89 2.45
CA PHE A 498 -25.28 -1.01 2.70
C PHE A 498 -24.86 -0.61 4.13
N GLY A 499 -25.82 -0.51 5.06
CA GLY A 499 -25.61 -0.02 6.41
C GLY A 499 -25.29 1.47 6.48
N ILE A 500 -25.66 2.27 5.46
CA ILE A 500 -25.54 3.73 5.50
C ILE A 500 -26.79 4.32 6.13
N ASN A 501 -26.62 5.24 7.09
CA ASN A 501 -27.72 5.97 7.71
C ASN A 501 -27.88 7.35 7.06
N SER A 502 -29.13 7.80 6.88
CA SER A 502 -29.42 9.12 6.30
C SER A 502 -28.93 10.28 7.17
N SER A 503 -28.89 10.14 8.50
CA SER A 503 -28.35 11.18 9.38
C SER A 503 -26.85 11.40 9.16
N ASP A 504 -26.09 10.34 8.88
CA ASP A 504 -24.66 10.41 8.58
C ASP A 504 -24.41 11.21 7.29
N ILE A 505 -25.21 10.94 6.25
CA ILE A 505 -25.13 11.65 4.97
C ILE A 505 -25.55 13.11 5.11
N ASN A 506 -26.60 13.38 5.90
CA ASN A 506 -27.05 14.73 6.20
C ASN A 506 -25.99 15.54 6.94
N LEU A 507 -25.25 14.92 7.87
CA LEU A 507 -24.10 15.54 8.55
C LEU A 507 -23.02 15.92 7.53
N ILE A 508 -22.60 15.00 6.66
CA ILE A 508 -21.58 15.25 5.63
C ILE A 508 -22.01 16.41 4.72
N ALA A 509 -23.26 16.39 4.24
CA ALA A 509 -23.79 17.44 3.38
C ALA A 509 -23.88 18.79 4.11
N LYS A 510 -24.19 18.80 5.42
CA LYS A 510 -24.22 20.01 6.24
C LYS A 510 -22.82 20.59 6.43
N LEU A 511 -21.83 19.77 6.78
CA LEU A 511 -20.44 20.20 6.91
C LEU A 511 -19.92 20.77 5.58
N GLY A 512 -20.27 20.14 4.45
CA GLY A 512 -19.83 20.54 3.11
C GLY A 512 -20.38 21.90 2.63
N ARG A 513 -21.36 22.50 3.33
CA ARG A 513 -21.83 23.87 3.02
C ARG A 513 -20.92 24.97 3.56
N GLU A 514 -20.14 24.67 4.59
CA GLU A 514 -19.34 25.66 5.32
C GLU A 514 -17.85 25.36 5.28
N LYS A 515 -17.46 24.13 4.93
CA LYS A 515 -16.10 23.61 5.05
C LYS A 515 -15.72 22.83 3.80
N ASN A 516 -14.41 22.68 3.57
CA ASN A 516 -13.90 21.73 2.59
C ASN A 516 -14.03 20.32 3.16
N VAL A 517 -14.98 19.53 2.66
CA VAL A 517 -15.21 18.16 3.12
C VAL A 517 -14.75 17.17 2.06
N ILE A 518 -13.78 16.33 2.42
CA ILE A 518 -13.29 15.23 1.59
C ILE A 518 -13.85 13.94 2.14
N THR A 519 -14.71 13.26 1.38
CA THR A 519 -15.34 12.00 1.82
C THR A 519 -14.65 10.80 1.18
N VAL A 520 -14.17 9.88 2.00
CA VAL A 520 -13.62 8.59 1.59
C VAL A 520 -14.62 7.50 1.94
N LEU A 521 -15.13 6.79 0.94
CA LEU A 521 -16.03 5.66 1.11
C LEU A 521 -15.25 4.35 1.19
N PHE A 522 -15.23 3.72 2.37
CA PHE A 522 -14.60 2.42 2.60
C PHE A 522 -15.62 1.29 2.47
N GLY A 523 -15.94 0.93 1.22
CA GLY A 523 -16.79 -0.22 0.92
C GLY A 523 -17.46 -0.16 -0.44
N ASN A 524 -18.54 -0.92 -0.59
CA ASN A 524 -19.20 -1.22 -1.86
C ASN A 524 -19.51 0.04 -2.69
N SER A 525 -19.13 0.06 -3.97
CA SER A 525 -19.29 1.25 -4.82
C SER A 525 -20.75 1.65 -5.04
N TYR A 526 -21.71 0.72 -5.05
CA TYR A 526 -23.13 1.06 -5.17
C TYR A 526 -23.65 1.91 -4.00
N SER A 527 -22.97 1.86 -2.85
CA SER A 527 -23.31 2.72 -1.72
C SER A 527 -22.91 4.19 -1.95
N ALA A 528 -22.08 4.48 -2.95
CA ALA A 528 -21.72 5.85 -3.34
C ALA A 528 -22.92 6.64 -3.91
N LYS A 529 -24.03 6.00 -4.25
CA LYS A 529 -25.28 6.68 -4.61
C LYS A 529 -25.74 7.70 -3.55
N TYR A 530 -25.43 7.45 -2.28
CA TYR A 530 -25.74 8.35 -1.16
C TYR A 530 -24.78 9.56 -1.08
N LEU A 531 -23.68 9.54 -1.81
CA LEU A 531 -22.71 10.64 -1.92
C LEU A 531 -22.91 11.47 -3.20
N ASN A 532 -24.02 11.26 -3.92
CA ASN A 532 -24.33 12.01 -5.13
C ASN A 532 -24.36 13.52 -4.84
N GLY A 533 -23.57 14.30 -5.60
CA GLY A 533 -23.47 15.75 -5.44
C GLY A 533 -22.49 16.22 -4.35
N VAL A 534 -21.86 15.32 -3.59
CA VAL A 534 -20.77 15.70 -2.67
C VAL A 534 -19.52 16.12 -3.50
N PRO A 535 -18.89 17.26 -3.20
CA PRO A 535 -17.91 17.90 -4.11
C PRO A 535 -16.53 17.23 -4.17
N HIS A 536 -16.15 16.46 -3.14
CA HIS A 536 -14.85 15.78 -3.09
C HIS A 536 -15.04 14.37 -2.53
N ASN A 537 -15.01 13.37 -3.42
CA ASN A 537 -15.32 11.99 -3.10
C ASN A 537 -14.22 11.04 -3.60
N ILE A 538 -13.82 10.13 -2.73
CA ILE A 538 -12.87 9.05 -3.02
C ILE A 538 -13.54 7.71 -2.69
N LEU A 539 -13.49 6.77 -3.62
CA LEU A 539 -13.98 5.40 -3.44
C LEU A 539 -12.78 4.49 -3.18
N ALA A 540 -12.75 3.88 -2.00
CA ALA A 540 -11.74 2.90 -1.64
C ALA A 540 -12.17 1.45 -1.91
N PHE A 541 -13.44 1.24 -2.31
CA PHE A 541 -14.11 -0.02 -2.67
C PHE A 541 -14.24 -1.07 -1.54
N GLU A 542 -13.28 -1.13 -0.62
CA GLU A 542 -13.26 -2.06 0.50
C GLU A 542 -12.77 -1.36 1.77
N ASN A 543 -13.07 -1.93 2.93
CA ASN A 543 -12.56 -1.46 4.22
C ASN A 543 -11.55 -2.48 4.77
N ASN A 544 -10.27 -2.20 4.57
CA ASN A 544 -9.15 -3.01 5.07
C ASN A 544 -7.92 -2.13 5.32
N GLU A 545 -6.87 -2.70 5.92
CA GLU A 545 -5.64 -1.96 6.22
C GLU A 545 -5.01 -1.29 4.98
N PHE A 546 -4.97 -1.96 3.83
CA PHE A 546 -4.39 -1.39 2.60
C PHE A 546 -5.12 -0.12 2.19
N THR A 547 -6.43 -0.20 2.02
CA THR A 547 -7.27 0.94 1.62
C THR A 547 -7.18 2.11 2.61
N GLN A 548 -7.22 1.83 3.93
CA GLN A 548 -7.07 2.85 4.97
C GLN A 548 -5.70 3.53 4.93
N ARG A 549 -4.63 2.80 4.59
CA ARG A 549 -3.28 3.38 4.45
C ARG A 549 -3.10 4.18 3.16
N LEU A 550 -3.68 3.72 2.06
CA LEU A 550 -3.47 4.29 0.73
C LEU A 550 -4.28 5.55 0.47
N ALA A 551 -5.51 5.65 0.99
CA ALA A 551 -6.38 6.80 0.74
C ALA A 551 -5.76 8.16 1.20
N PRO A 552 -5.13 8.26 2.38
CA PRO A 552 -4.38 9.46 2.78
C PRO A 552 -3.26 9.86 1.81
N GLU A 553 -2.55 8.89 1.21
CA GLU A 553 -1.49 9.19 0.23
C GLU A 553 -2.04 9.86 -1.03
N ILE A 554 -3.26 9.50 -1.45
CA ILE A 554 -3.93 10.15 -2.58
C ILE A 554 -4.41 11.56 -2.19
N ILE A 555 -5.01 11.70 -1.00
CA ILE A 555 -5.49 13.01 -0.50
C ILE A 555 -4.36 14.04 -0.47
N PHE A 556 -3.16 13.62 -0.03
CA PHE A 556 -2.00 14.49 0.10
C PHE A 556 -0.99 14.36 -1.06
N GLY A 557 -1.30 13.59 -2.12
CA GLY A 557 -0.43 13.49 -3.28
C GLY A 557 0.94 12.85 -3.00
N GLY A 558 1.02 11.97 -2.00
CA GLY A 558 2.11 10.99 -1.89
C GLY A 558 2.00 9.91 -2.98
N ARG A 559 0.80 9.71 -3.53
CA ARG A 559 0.53 8.78 -4.62
C ARG A 559 -0.46 9.35 -5.63
N ASP A 560 -0.31 8.94 -6.89
CA ASP A 560 -1.31 9.17 -7.93
C ASP A 560 -2.59 8.35 -7.66
N ALA A 561 -3.74 8.85 -8.08
CA ALA A 561 -4.94 8.03 -8.24
C ALA A 561 -5.14 7.68 -9.71
N LYS A 562 -5.55 6.45 -10.01
CA LYS A 562 -5.73 5.97 -11.39
C LYS A 562 -7.07 5.29 -11.63
N GLY A 563 -7.80 4.97 -10.56
CA GLY A 563 -9.01 4.17 -10.64
C GLY A 563 -10.11 4.87 -11.42
N ILE A 564 -10.95 4.06 -12.04
CA ILE A 564 -12.17 4.48 -12.72
C ILE A 564 -13.36 3.75 -12.12
N LEU A 565 -14.51 4.39 -12.04
CA LEU A 565 -15.71 3.76 -11.52
C LEU A 565 -16.23 2.72 -12.54
N SER A 566 -16.38 1.46 -12.13
CA SER A 566 -16.79 0.36 -13.02
C SER A 566 -18.32 0.18 -13.18
N VAL A 567 -19.10 0.99 -12.47
CA VAL A 567 -20.57 0.90 -12.40
C VAL A 567 -21.20 2.29 -12.30
N THR A 568 -22.38 2.47 -12.86
CA THR A 568 -23.19 3.68 -12.68
C THR A 568 -23.99 3.55 -11.38
N VAL A 569 -23.83 4.53 -10.48
CA VAL A 569 -24.46 4.49 -9.15
C VAL A 569 -25.42 5.65 -8.90
N SER A 570 -25.25 6.77 -9.61
CA SER A 570 -26.16 7.91 -9.62
C SER A 570 -25.99 8.75 -10.88
N GLU A 571 -26.82 9.77 -11.07
CA GLU A 571 -26.79 10.66 -12.25
C GLU A 571 -25.44 11.39 -12.43
N ASN A 572 -24.73 11.71 -11.34
CA ASN A 572 -23.42 12.38 -11.39
C ASN A 572 -22.24 11.43 -11.18
N LEU A 573 -22.49 10.15 -10.90
CA LEU A 573 -21.47 9.14 -10.66
C LEU A 573 -21.71 7.98 -11.62
N LEU A 574 -21.33 8.23 -12.88
CA LEU A 574 -21.49 7.32 -13.99
C LEU A 574 -20.29 6.37 -14.09
N MET A 575 -20.48 5.21 -14.71
CA MET A 575 -19.36 4.36 -15.10
C MET A 575 -18.34 5.16 -15.93
N GLY A 576 -17.06 4.96 -15.65
CA GLY A 576 -15.94 5.75 -16.19
C GLY A 576 -15.59 7.00 -15.40
N SER A 577 -16.39 7.42 -14.41
CA SER A 577 -16.05 8.55 -13.52
C SER A 577 -14.76 8.28 -12.76
N GLY A 578 -13.95 9.31 -12.54
CA GLY A 578 -12.62 9.21 -11.92
C GLY A 578 -11.51 9.43 -12.94
N GLY A 579 -10.47 8.60 -12.88
CA GLY A 579 -9.31 8.68 -13.77
C GLY A 579 -8.03 9.15 -13.08
N TYR A 580 -7.07 9.60 -13.91
CA TYR A 580 -5.73 9.94 -13.44
C TYR A 580 -5.71 11.27 -12.67
N LEU A 581 -5.42 11.21 -11.38
CA LEU A 581 -5.05 12.35 -10.55
C LEU A 581 -3.56 12.26 -10.23
N LYS A 582 -2.79 13.23 -10.74
CA LYS A 582 -1.35 13.31 -10.47
C LYS A 582 -1.09 13.71 -9.01
N GLY A 583 -0.17 13.00 -8.35
CA GLY A 583 0.34 13.34 -7.03
C GLY A 583 1.24 14.58 -7.04
N LEU A 584 1.83 14.88 -5.86
CA LEU A 584 2.67 16.05 -5.60
C LEU A 584 4.09 15.68 -5.14
N ASN A 585 4.54 14.46 -5.43
CA ASN A 585 5.84 13.93 -5.00
C ASN A 585 6.08 14.12 -3.49
N ARG A 586 5.04 13.90 -2.68
CA ARG A 586 5.22 13.73 -1.23
C ARG A 586 5.67 12.30 -0.94
N LEU A 587 6.26 12.06 0.24
CA LEU A 587 6.60 10.72 0.67
C LEU A 587 5.36 9.81 0.66
N SER A 588 5.49 8.64 0.06
CA SER A 588 4.51 7.53 0.18
C SER A 588 5.06 6.42 1.08
N TYR A 589 4.23 5.46 1.49
CA TYR A 589 4.59 4.41 2.45
C TYR A 589 4.22 3.03 1.89
N THR A 590 5.21 2.15 1.79
CA THR A 590 5.04 0.86 1.11
C THR A 590 6.07 -0.16 1.63
N LEU A 591 6.05 -1.35 1.07
CA LEU A 591 6.99 -2.42 1.39
C LEU A 591 8.37 -2.19 0.74
N PRO A 592 9.46 -2.68 1.37
CA PRO A 592 10.81 -2.67 0.78
C PRO A 592 10.88 -3.21 -0.66
N GLU A 593 10.14 -4.29 -0.92
CA GLU A 593 10.13 -4.98 -2.21
C GLU A 593 9.63 -4.09 -3.35
N SER A 594 8.80 -3.09 -3.04
CA SER A 594 8.34 -2.12 -4.04
C SER A 594 9.50 -1.34 -4.66
N GLN A 595 10.60 -1.17 -3.91
CA GLN A 595 11.79 -0.44 -4.31
C GLN A 595 12.98 -1.38 -4.59
N GLY A 596 12.71 -2.67 -4.75
CA GLY A 596 13.73 -3.69 -4.98
C GLY A 596 14.63 -3.91 -3.75
N MET A 597 14.16 -3.62 -2.55
CA MET A 597 14.90 -3.85 -1.31
C MET A 597 14.44 -5.16 -0.63
N ASP A 598 15.37 -5.92 -0.07
CA ASP A 598 15.07 -7.16 0.65
C ASP A 598 14.63 -6.86 2.09
N SER A 599 13.34 -7.08 2.40
CA SER A 599 12.79 -6.90 3.74
C SER A 599 13.49 -7.76 4.81
N ARG A 600 14.06 -8.92 4.43
CA ARG A 600 14.77 -9.81 5.36
C ARG A 600 16.13 -9.23 5.76
N GLU A 601 16.79 -8.49 4.87
CA GLU A 601 18.02 -7.78 5.22
C GLU A 601 17.69 -6.59 6.12
N LEU A 602 16.66 -5.80 5.80
CA LEU A 602 16.20 -4.70 6.66
C LEU A 602 15.74 -5.18 8.04
N ALA A 603 15.16 -6.37 8.14
CA ALA A 603 14.77 -6.96 9.43
C ALA A 603 15.96 -7.15 10.39
N LYS A 604 17.22 -7.21 9.90
CA LYS A 604 18.41 -7.24 10.77
C LYS A 604 18.61 -5.97 11.59
N ILE A 605 17.96 -4.86 11.21
CA ILE A 605 17.90 -3.65 12.03
C ILE A 605 17.29 -3.96 13.40
N ASP A 606 16.32 -4.87 13.47
CA ASP A 606 15.68 -5.29 14.73
C ASP A 606 16.71 -5.85 15.70
N GLU A 607 17.57 -6.77 15.24
CA GLU A 607 18.63 -7.37 16.07
C GLU A 607 19.61 -6.31 16.58
N VAL A 608 20.01 -5.36 15.72
CA VAL A 608 20.92 -4.27 16.11
C VAL A 608 20.28 -3.37 17.18
N MET A 609 19.00 -3.03 17.02
CA MET A 609 18.26 -2.21 17.97
C MET A 609 18.05 -2.92 19.31
N GLU A 610 17.63 -4.19 19.28
CA GLU A 610 17.42 -5.02 20.47
C GLU A 610 18.73 -5.17 21.26
N LYS A 611 19.85 -5.44 20.58
CA LYS A 611 21.17 -5.53 21.19
C LYS A 611 21.61 -4.20 21.81
N ALA A 612 21.38 -3.08 21.13
CA ALA A 612 21.72 -1.75 21.64
C ALA A 612 20.94 -1.42 22.92
N ILE A 613 19.64 -1.73 22.96
CA ILE A 613 18.79 -1.53 24.13
C ILE A 613 19.20 -2.46 25.27
N ALA A 614 19.45 -3.74 25.00
CA ALA A 614 19.89 -4.71 26.00
C ALA A 614 21.22 -4.31 26.66
N LYS A 615 22.14 -3.72 25.89
CA LYS A 615 23.41 -3.17 26.38
C LYS A 615 23.29 -1.82 27.08
N LYS A 616 22.09 -1.25 27.20
CA LYS A 616 21.86 0.11 27.72
C LYS A 616 22.62 1.18 26.94
N ALA A 617 22.75 1.00 25.63
CA ALA A 617 23.29 2.02 24.73
C ALA A 617 22.32 3.19 24.55
N MET A 618 21.02 2.90 24.64
CA MET A 618 19.89 3.82 24.69
C MET A 618 18.67 3.11 25.29
N PRO A 619 17.71 3.83 25.89
CA PRO A 619 16.44 3.24 26.34
C PRO A 619 15.51 2.79 25.19
N GLY A 620 15.49 3.57 24.11
CA GLY A 620 14.66 3.34 22.94
C GLY A 620 14.98 4.30 21.80
N GLY A 621 14.29 4.11 20.67
CA GLY A 621 14.53 4.90 19.46
C GLY A 621 13.61 4.54 18.29
N VAL A 622 13.73 5.31 17.21
CA VAL A 622 12.98 5.14 15.97
C VAL A 622 13.95 5.10 14.80
N VAL A 623 13.75 4.17 13.87
CA VAL A 623 14.49 4.07 12.61
C VAL A 623 13.52 4.26 11.46
N LEU A 624 13.86 5.15 10.51
CA LEU A 624 13.13 5.35 9.27
C LEU A 624 14.07 5.28 8.07
N VAL A 625 13.64 4.57 7.04
CA VAL A 625 14.33 4.45 5.75
C VAL A 625 13.35 4.82 4.65
N ALA A 626 13.73 5.79 3.81
CA ALA A 626 13.01 6.11 2.59
C ALA A 626 13.92 5.92 1.37
N HIS A 627 13.39 5.38 0.30
CA HIS A 627 14.10 5.14 -0.95
C HIS A 627 13.17 5.54 -2.11
N LYS A 628 13.66 6.41 -3.01
CA LYS A 628 12.90 6.92 -4.17
C LYS A 628 11.57 7.58 -3.82
N GLY A 629 11.59 8.45 -2.80
CA GLY A 629 10.39 9.11 -2.30
C GLY A 629 9.41 8.20 -1.57
N LYS A 630 9.80 6.97 -1.20
CA LYS A 630 8.93 6.03 -0.48
C LYS A 630 9.55 5.55 0.82
N VAL A 631 8.85 5.73 1.93
CA VAL A 631 9.19 5.15 3.22
C VAL A 631 8.93 3.65 3.17
N VAL A 632 9.99 2.87 3.23
CA VAL A 632 9.98 1.40 3.15
C VAL A 632 10.18 0.72 4.50
N PHE A 633 10.65 1.48 5.49
CA PHE A 633 10.85 0.99 6.85
C PHE A 633 10.63 2.14 7.83
N GLU A 634 9.76 1.96 8.82
CA GLU A 634 9.58 2.88 9.94
C GLU A 634 9.22 2.06 11.18
N LYS A 635 10.10 1.99 12.17
CA LYS A 635 9.86 1.18 13.37
C LYS A 635 10.40 1.85 14.63
N ALA A 636 9.62 1.71 15.69
CA ALA A 636 9.93 2.17 17.05
C ALA A 636 10.38 1.01 17.92
N TYR A 637 11.32 1.28 18.83
CA TYR A 637 11.96 0.28 19.68
C TYR A 637 12.11 0.78 21.11
N GLY A 638 11.98 -0.13 22.07
CA GLY A 638 12.27 0.16 23.47
C GLY A 638 11.26 1.08 24.14
N TYR A 639 11.75 1.82 25.12
CA TYR A 639 10.96 2.63 26.03
C TYR A 639 11.62 3.98 26.27
N TYR A 640 10.90 4.91 26.89
CA TYR A 640 11.42 6.24 27.24
C TYR A 640 12.58 6.17 28.23
N ASP A 641 12.59 5.17 29.10
CA ASP A 641 13.63 4.95 30.09
C ASP A 641 13.88 3.45 30.34
N TYR A 642 14.92 3.14 31.11
CA TYR A 642 15.26 1.75 31.47
C TYR A 642 14.29 1.13 32.49
N LYS A 643 13.41 1.93 33.11
CA LYS A 643 12.33 1.46 33.99
C LYS A 643 11.07 1.07 33.19
N LYS A 644 11.08 1.31 31.87
CA LYS A 644 9.99 1.00 30.94
C LYS A 644 8.71 1.80 31.22
N SER A 645 8.84 3.08 31.61
CA SER A 645 7.69 3.95 31.93
C SER A 645 6.68 4.10 30.79
N GLN A 646 7.17 4.29 29.56
CA GLN A 646 6.35 4.44 28.36
C GLN A 646 7.03 3.83 27.14
N LYS A 647 6.27 3.15 26.27
CA LYS A 647 6.79 2.61 25.02
C LYS A 647 7.09 3.74 24.04
N VAL A 648 8.20 3.63 23.32
CA VAL A 648 8.46 4.50 22.17
C VAL A 648 7.47 4.18 21.06
N THR A 649 6.99 5.21 20.38
CA THR A 649 6.18 5.09 19.16
C THR A 649 6.84 5.87 18.03
N THR A 650 6.37 5.68 16.80
CA THR A 650 6.82 6.46 15.64
C THR A 650 6.42 7.95 15.72
N GLU A 651 5.51 8.28 16.63
CA GLU A 651 5.07 9.65 16.92
C GLU A 651 5.81 10.29 18.11
N THR A 652 6.73 9.57 18.75
CA THR A 652 7.54 10.13 19.85
C THR A 652 8.45 11.25 19.34
N ILE A 653 8.41 12.39 20.01
CA ILE A 653 9.21 13.57 19.70
C ILE A 653 10.57 13.49 20.43
N TYR A 654 11.66 13.71 19.72
CA TYR A 654 13.03 13.64 20.27
C TYR A 654 13.76 14.98 20.21
N ASP A 655 14.64 15.23 21.19
CA ASP A 655 15.66 16.28 21.08
C ASP A 655 16.67 15.90 19.99
N LEU A 656 16.73 16.70 18.93
CA LEU A 656 17.54 16.41 17.75
C LEU A 656 19.00 16.88 17.89
N ALA A 657 19.31 17.63 18.95
CA ALA A 657 20.64 18.19 19.22
C ALA A 657 21.24 18.85 17.96
N SER A 658 22.45 18.46 17.56
CA SER A 658 23.19 19.05 16.44
C SER A 658 22.56 18.86 15.06
N ILE A 659 21.50 18.05 14.89
CA ILE A 659 20.73 18.05 13.64
C ILE A 659 20.08 19.41 13.38
N THR A 660 19.82 20.21 14.43
CA THR A 660 19.37 21.62 14.34
C THR A 660 20.22 22.43 13.36
N LYS A 661 21.53 22.20 13.32
CA LYS A 661 22.46 22.90 12.42
C LYS A 661 22.04 22.79 10.96
N VAL A 662 21.69 21.57 10.54
CA VAL A 662 21.39 21.26 9.14
C VAL A 662 19.93 21.43 8.77
N LEU A 663 19.01 21.33 9.74
CA LEU A 663 17.58 21.46 9.48
C LEU A 663 17.00 22.84 9.82
N ALA A 664 17.74 23.71 10.51
CA ALA A 664 17.36 25.11 10.76
C ALA A 664 18.37 26.10 10.16
N THR A 665 19.49 26.33 10.83
CA THR A 665 20.45 27.39 10.46
C THR A 665 20.95 27.26 9.01
N THR A 666 21.38 26.07 8.61
CA THR A 666 21.87 25.83 7.25
C THR A 666 20.78 26.03 6.21
N GLN A 667 19.52 25.68 6.52
CA GLN A 667 18.37 25.90 5.62
C GLN A 667 18.13 27.39 5.40
N MET A 668 18.18 28.21 6.46
CA MET A 668 18.07 29.66 6.34
C MET A 668 19.23 30.27 5.56
N VAL A 669 20.47 29.84 5.82
CA VAL A 669 21.64 30.33 5.06
C VAL A 669 21.50 30.00 3.58
N MET A 670 21.12 28.76 3.24
CA MET A 670 20.81 28.36 1.87
C MET A 670 19.68 29.21 1.27
N PHE A 671 18.64 29.51 2.04
CA PHE A 671 17.48 30.25 1.57
C PHE A 671 17.84 31.68 1.17
N LEU A 672 18.68 32.33 1.98
CA LEU A 672 19.19 33.67 1.71
C LEU A 672 20.19 33.68 0.55
N GLU A 673 21.09 32.70 0.49
CA GLU A 673 22.07 32.59 -0.60
C GLU A 673 21.38 32.35 -1.94
N ASN A 674 20.40 31.43 -1.98
CA ASN A 674 19.60 31.13 -3.15
C ASN A 674 18.90 32.37 -3.73
N ARG A 675 18.56 33.34 -2.87
CA ARG A 675 17.87 34.59 -3.22
C ARG A 675 18.83 35.77 -3.40
N GLY A 676 20.14 35.54 -3.34
CA GLY A 676 21.16 36.59 -3.47
C GLY A 676 21.20 37.58 -2.31
N LEU A 677 20.60 37.25 -1.16
CA LEU A 677 20.57 38.10 0.03
C LEU A 677 21.87 37.99 0.84
N ILE A 678 22.60 36.88 0.69
CA ILE A 678 23.98 36.73 1.15
C ILE A 678 24.87 36.18 0.04
N GLU A 679 26.13 36.58 0.09
CA GLU A 679 27.23 36.08 -0.74
C GLU A 679 28.23 35.33 0.17
N MET A 680 28.45 34.03 -0.09
CA MET A 680 29.26 33.17 0.79
C MET A 680 30.74 33.56 0.86
N ASN A 681 31.27 34.27 -0.13
CA ASN A 681 32.66 34.71 -0.20
C ASN A 681 32.91 36.10 0.43
N ARG A 682 31.95 36.63 1.20
CA ARG A 682 32.05 37.95 1.84
C ARG A 682 32.34 37.84 3.34
N PRO A 683 32.97 38.86 3.94
CA PRO A 683 33.20 38.92 5.38
C PRO A 683 31.88 39.06 6.14
N ILE A 684 31.79 38.44 7.32
CA ILE A 684 30.60 38.49 8.19
C ILE A 684 30.24 39.92 8.61
N SER A 685 31.21 40.81 8.76
CA SER A 685 30.99 42.22 9.11
C SER A 685 30.14 43.00 8.09
N ARG A 686 30.01 42.48 6.86
CA ARG A 686 29.07 43.03 5.87
C ARG A 686 27.61 42.91 6.34
N TYR A 687 27.28 41.85 7.06
CA TYR A 687 25.94 41.53 7.52
C TYR A 687 25.74 41.85 9.01
N LEU A 688 26.82 41.81 9.79
CA LEU A 688 26.87 42.20 11.20
C LEU A 688 27.90 43.32 11.42
N PRO A 689 27.55 44.59 11.13
CA PRO A 689 28.49 45.72 11.19
C PRO A 689 29.17 45.90 12.56
N GLU A 690 28.52 45.49 13.64
CA GLU A 690 29.06 45.50 15.00
C GLU A 690 30.32 44.64 15.16
N LEU A 691 30.55 43.67 14.27
CA LEU A 691 31.74 42.81 14.32
C LEU A 691 32.96 43.42 13.62
N LYS A 692 32.82 44.54 12.90
CA LYS A 692 33.87 45.11 12.02
C LYS A 692 35.22 45.33 12.73
N ASN A 693 35.20 45.74 13.99
CA ASN A 693 36.41 46.02 14.77
C ASN A 693 36.75 44.90 15.77
N THR A 694 36.23 43.69 15.56
CA THR A 694 36.46 42.52 16.41
C THR A 694 37.34 41.50 15.68
N ASN A 695 37.87 40.50 16.40
CA ASN A 695 38.61 39.39 15.79
C ASN A 695 37.73 38.45 14.93
N LYS A 696 36.43 38.73 14.78
CA LYS A 696 35.48 38.01 13.92
C LYS A 696 35.16 38.76 12.62
N GLY A 697 35.40 40.07 12.54
CA GLY A 697 34.86 40.93 11.49
C GLY A 697 35.23 40.53 10.05
N ASP A 698 36.44 40.02 9.87
CA ASP A 698 36.98 39.66 8.54
C ASP A 698 36.73 38.19 8.15
N MET A 699 36.05 37.41 9.00
CA MET A 699 35.77 36.01 8.71
C MET A 699 34.83 35.86 7.51
N ILE A 700 35.22 35.04 6.54
CA ILE A 700 34.41 34.76 5.35
C ILE A 700 33.31 33.75 5.68
N LEU A 701 32.08 33.99 5.21
CA LEU A 701 30.93 33.10 5.50
C LEU A 701 31.17 31.64 5.08
N SER A 702 31.81 31.41 3.93
CA SER A 702 32.16 30.07 3.46
C SER A 702 33.10 29.34 4.41
N ASP A 703 34.05 30.05 5.00
CA ASP A 703 35.03 29.47 5.93
C ASP A 703 34.38 29.21 7.28
N ILE A 704 33.47 30.09 7.71
CA ILE A 704 32.62 29.88 8.89
C ILE A 704 31.80 28.59 8.70
N MET A 705 31.04 28.47 7.61
CA MET A 705 30.19 27.32 7.34
C MET A 705 30.96 26.02 7.05
N ALA A 706 32.23 26.10 6.63
CA ALA A 706 33.12 24.95 6.47
C ALA A 706 33.87 24.55 7.76
N HIS A 707 33.69 25.30 8.86
CA HIS A 707 34.44 25.16 10.11
C HIS A 707 35.96 25.40 9.96
N GLU A 708 36.35 26.31 9.07
CA GLU A 708 37.74 26.68 8.74
C GLU A 708 38.03 28.17 9.05
N ALA A 709 37.20 28.82 9.87
CA ALA A 709 37.36 30.21 10.30
C ALA A 709 38.21 30.41 11.58
N GLY A 710 38.84 29.34 12.10
CA GLY A 710 39.69 29.44 13.30
C GLY A 710 38.95 29.57 14.63
N LEU A 711 37.62 29.42 14.65
CA LEU A 711 36.81 29.45 15.86
C LEU A 711 37.20 28.34 16.84
N VAL A 712 37.10 28.60 18.15
CA VAL A 712 37.18 27.54 19.18
C VAL A 712 36.00 26.58 19.05
N ALA A 713 36.20 25.32 19.43
CA ALA A 713 35.19 24.28 19.25
C ALA A 713 33.90 24.55 20.05
N PHE A 714 34.05 24.94 21.32
CA PHE A 714 32.94 25.11 22.25
C PHE A 714 33.29 26.11 23.35
N ILE A 715 32.29 26.84 23.83
CA ILE A 715 32.37 27.68 25.04
C ILE A 715 31.37 27.11 26.06
N PRO A 716 31.81 26.70 27.26
CA PRO A 716 30.90 26.29 28.33
C PRO A 716 30.25 27.53 28.96
N HIS A 717 29.29 28.16 28.26
CA HIS A 717 28.62 29.38 28.71
C HIS A 717 28.05 29.22 30.12
N TYR A 718 27.45 28.06 30.43
CA TYR A 718 26.85 27.78 31.73
C TYR A 718 27.86 27.85 32.87
N ALA A 719 29.13 27.49 32.63
CA ALA A 719 30.18 27.49 33.64
C ALA A 719 30.47 28.91 34.19
N LYS A 720 30.15 29.97 33.44
CA LYS A 720 30.26 31.37 33.91
C LYS A 720 29.14 31.79 34.86
N THR A 721 28.02 31.06 34.83
CA THR A 721 26.77 31.35 35.55
C THR A 721 26.53 30.43 36.75
N VAL A 722 27.48 29.53 37.04
CA VAL A 722 27.47 28.64 38.20
C VAL A 722 28.68 28.92 39.09
N GLU A 723 28.52 28.73 40.39
CA GLU A 723 29.54 28.91 41.41
C GLU A 723 29.38 27.84 42.49
N ALA A 724 30.47 27.18 42.88
CA ALA A 724 30.47 26.08 43.86
C ALA A 724 29.40 24.99 43.60
N GLY A 725 29.06 24.72 42.34
CA GLY A 725 28.06 23.73 41.95
C GLY A 725 26.60 24.17 42.08
N SER A 726 26.35 25.43 42.46
CA SER A 726 25.03 26.08 42.49
C SER A 726 24.92 27.18 41.44
N TRP A 727 23.70 27.53 41.07
CA TRP A 727 23.45 28.61 40.13
C TRP A 727 23.59 29.95 40.83
N LYS A 728 24.15 30.91 40.13
CA LYS A 728 24.13 32.30 40.58
C LYS A 728 22.72 32.87 40.39
N LYS A 729 22.13 33.37 41.49
CA LYS A 729 20.76 33.93 41.50
C LYS A 729 20.59 35.16 40.60
N GLU A 730 21.69 35.82 40.24
CA GLU A 730 21.68 36.94 39.28
C GLU A 730 21.37 36.50 37.84
N TYR A 731 21.56 35.22 37.51
CA TYR A 731 21.24 34.68 36.18
C TYR A 731 19.97 33.82 36.18
N TYR A 732 19.62 33.16 37.29
CA TYR A 732 18.51 32.20 37.30
C TYR A 732 17.62 32.29 38.55
N GLN A 733 16.34 31.95 38.35
CA GLN A 733 15.35 31.72 39.40
C GLN A 733 14.51 30.47 39.14
N ASP A 734 13.80 30.00 40.15
CA ASP A 734 12.88 28.85 40.10
C ASP A 734 11.49 29.21 39.56
N LYS A 735 11.12 30.50 39.62
CA LYS A 735 9.83 31.01 39.13
C LYS A 735 10.05 32.07 38.05
N PRO A 736 9.15 32.13 37.06
CA PRO A 736 9.23 33.14 36.03
C PRO A 736 8.74 34.49 36.56
N ASP A 737 9.38 35.56 36.12
CA ASP A 737 8.88 36.93 36.23
C ASP A 737 9.28 37.75 34.98
N VAL A 738 9.03 39.06 35.01
CA VAL A 738 9.35 39.96 33.88
C VAL A 738 10.85 39.99 33.57
N GLN A 739 11.72 39.85 34.57
CA GLN A 739 13.18 39.83 34.39
C GLN A 739 13.65 38.42 34.02
N TYR A 740 13.10 37.38 34.65
CA TYR A 740 13.45 35.96 34.47
C TYR A 740 12.40 35.24 33.63
N ALA A 741 12.33 35.56 32.33
CA ALA A 741 11.32 35.03 31.41
C ALA A 741 11.84 33.89 30.51
N MET A 742 13.15 33.65 30.43
CA MET A 742 13.73 32.65 29.52
C MET A 742 13.69 31.26 30.16
N ALA A 743 12.86 30.35 29.66
CA ALA A 743 12.80 28.99 30.19
C ALA A 743 14.06 28.18 29.81
N VAL A 744 14.84 27.78 30.80
CA VAL A 744 16.08 26.99 30.64
C VAL A 744 15.79 25.50 30.81
N SER A 745 14.90 25.16 31.74
CA SER A 745 14.33 23.82 31.93
C SER A 745 13.00 23.93 32.68
N ASN A 746 12.38 22.81 33.05
CA ASN A 746 11.28 22.81 34.01
C ASN A 746 11.73 23.55 35.28
N ASP A 747 10.94 24.51 35.77
CA ASP A 747 11.17 25.26 37.01
C ASP A 747 12.56 25.92 37.13
N MET A 748 13.12 26.38 36.01
CA MET A 748 14.37 27.15 35.96
C MET A 748 14.29 28.20 34.85
N TYR A 749 14.37 29.47 35.24
CA TYR A 749 14.21 30.61 34.35
C TYR A 749 15.43 31.50 34.40
N GLY A 750 15.99 31.81 33.22
CA GLY A 750 17.11 32.71 33.03
C GLY A 750 16.67 34.15 32.88
N ILE A 751 17.54 35.08 33.29
CA ILE A 751 17.37 36.52 33.07
C ILE A 751 17.29 36.82 31.56
N SER A 752 16.43 37.76 31.17
CA SER A 752 16.14 38.07 29.76
C SER A 752 17.35 38.58 28.96
N SER A 753 18.34 39.18 29.64
CA SER A 753 19.59 39.67 29.03
C SER A 753 20.67 38.57 28.87
N LEU A 754 20.35 37.31 29.21
CA LEU A 754 21.30 36.21 29.10
C LEU A 754 21.76 36.00 27.64
N LYS A 755 20.86 36.16 26.66
CA LYS A 755 21.17 36.10 25.21
C LYS A 755 22.31 37.06 24.82
N ASP A 756 22.30 38.29 25.36
CA ASP A 756 23.32 39.31 25.10
C ASP A 756 24.68 38.92 25.68
N SER A 757 24.68 38.29 26.85
CA SER A 757 25.91 37.78 27.49
C SER A 757 26.53 36.65 26.67
N LEU A 758 25.72 35.71 26.16
CA LEU A 758 26.19 34.63 25.29
C LEU A 758 26.77 35.18 23.99
N TRP A 759 26.08 36.15 23.38
CA TRP A 759 26.58 36.83 22.19
C TRP A 759 27.93 37.48 22.44
N ARG A 760 28.06 38.27 23.52
CA ARG A 760 29.31 38.94 23.88
C ARG A 760 30.44 37.94 24.13
N TRP A 761 30.20 36.88 24.90
CA TRP A 761 31.22 35.85 25.15
C TRP A 761 31.62 35.11 23.87
N THR A 762 30.71 34.94 22.92
CA THR A 762 30.99 34.37 21.59
C THR A 762 31.87 35.30 20.76
N VAL A 763 31.55 36.60 20.71
CA VAL A 763 32.33 37.62 19.98
C VAL A 763 33.74 37.75 20.57
N ASP A 764 33.85 37.88 21.91
CA ASP A 764 35.11 38.07 22.64
C ASP A 764 36.00 36.81 22.66
N SER A 765 35.50 35.66 22.21
CA SER A 765 36.26 34.41 22.21
C SER A 765 37.50 34.45 21.32
N ASN A 766 38.51 33.67 21.67
CA ASN A 766 39.75 33.59 20.89
C ASN A 766 39.54 32.96 19.51
N VAL A 767 40.34 33.39 18.54
CA VAL A 767 40.48 32.77 17.22
C VAL A 767 41.85 32.10 17.16
N LYS A 768 41.89 30.82 16.81
CA LYS A 768 43.14 30.06 16.70
C LYS A 768 43.92 30.54 15.49
N SER A 769 45.23 30.76 15.63
CA SER A 769 46.09 31.11 14.51
C SER A 769 46.21 29.94 13.51
N PRO A 770 46.40 30.23 12.20
CA PRO A 770 46.80 29.22 11.23
C PRO A 770 48.11 28.53 11.62
N GLU A 771 48.35 27.33 11.12
CA GLU A 771 49.67 26.70 11.25
C GLU A 771 50.76 27.52 10.54
N PRO A 772 52.01 27.51 11.06
CA PRO A 772 53.13 28.18 10.39
C PRO A 772 53.25 27.78 8.91
N GLY A 773 53.22 28.76 8.02
CA GLY A 773 53.31 28.56 6.57
C GLY A 773 51.98 28.30 5.86
N LYS A 774 50.85 28.19 6.57
CA LYS A 774 49.50 28.11 5.98
C LYS A 774 48.79 29.46 6.06
N ARG A 775 48.06 29.81 4.99
CA ARG A 775 47.21 31.02 4.95
C ARG A 775 45.84 30.82 5.59
N ASN A 776 45.33 29.59 5.60
CA ASN A 776 43.99 29.26 6.10
C ASN A 776 44.07 28.58 7.48
N HIS A 777 43.04 28.78 8.30
CA HIS A 777 42.94 28.06 9.57
C HIS A 777 42.66 26.57 9.35
N ASN A 778 43.06 25.76 10.33
CA ASN A 778 42.72 24.35 10.35
C ASN A 778 41.23 24.14 10.64
N TYR A 779 40.69 23.03 10.14
CA TYR A 779 39.34 22.58 10.45
C TYR A 779 39.15 22.36 11.97
N VAL A 780 38.14 23.02 12.55
CA VAL A 780 37.70 22.84 13.94
C VAL A 780 36.18 22.86 13.98
N TYR A 781 35.56 21.70 14.18
CA TYR A 781 34.11 21.61 14.38
C TYR A 781 33.69 22.50 15.57
N SER A 782 32.93 23.56 15.28
CA SER A 782 32.67 24.66 16.21
C SER A 782 31.19 25.03 16.27
N ASP A 783 30.61 25.05 17.48
CA ASP A 783 29.23 25.50 17.67
C ASP A 783 29.07 27.01 17.45
N LEU A 784 30.14 27.79 17.65
CA LEU A 784 30.16 29.24 17.43
C LEU A 784 29.84 29.61 15.98
N THR A 785 30.18 28.73 15.04
CA THR A 785 29.78 28.85 13.63
C THR A 785 28.28 29.14 13.52
N MET A 786 27.47 28.42 14.28
CA MET A 786 26.02 28.45 14.13
C MET A 786 25.38 29.57 14.93
N TYR A 787 25.98 30.00 16.05
CA TYR A 787 25.58 31.25 16.71
C TYR A 787 25.81 32.47 15.82
N LEU A 788 26.98 32.55 15.18
CA LEU A 788 27.31 33.64 14.25
C LEU A 788 26.36 33.65 13.04
N MET A 789 26.11 32.48 12.45
CA MET A 789 25.20 32.39 11.31
C MET A 789 23.74 32.61 11.69
N GLN A 790 23.30 32.19 12.88
CA GLN A 790 21.97 32.56 13.39
C GLN A 790 21.82 34.09 13.48
N ALA A 791 22.82 34.79 14.03
CA ALA A 791 22.78 36.25 14.10
C ALA A 791 22.73 36.89 12.70
N VAL A 792 23.50 36.39 11.73
CA VAL A 792 23.45 36.86 10.34
C VAL A 792 22.05 36.68 9.76
N VAL A 793 21.46 35.48 9.88
CA VAL A 793 20.14 35.23 9.27
C VAL A 793 19.04 36.03 9.97
N GLU A 794 18.98 36.06 11.31
CA GLU A 794 17.99 36.84 12.08
C GLU A 794 18.09 38.34 11.77
N ARG A 795 19.30 38.87 11.57
CA ARG A 795 19.52 40.27 11.19
C ARG A 795 18.97 40.60 9.81
N ILE A 796 19.12 39.70 8.84
CA ILE A 796 18.69 39.91 7.46
C ILE A 796 17.18 39.72 7.33
N VAL A 797 16.61 38.67 7.93
CA VAL A 797 15.16 38.42 7.87
C VAL A 797 14.38 39.28 8.84
N ASN A 798 15.06 39.90 9.82
CA ASN A 798 14.45 40.70 10.89
C ASN A 798 13.35 39.94 11.64
N GLN A 799 13.63 38.67 11.94
CA GLN A 799 12.69 37.73 12.57
C GLN A 799 13.49 36.68 13.36
N PRO A 800 12.98 36.20 14.51
CA PRO A 800 13.55 35.03 15.20
C PRO A 800 13.59 33.79 14.30
N MET A 801 14.66 33.00 14.44
CA MET A 801 14.87 31.80 13.61
C MET A 801 13.73 30.78 13.73
N ASP A 802 13.20 30.53 14.92
CA ASP A 802 12.12 29.57 15.14
C ASP A 802 10.83 29.97 14.44
N GLU A 803 10.43 31.25 14.54
CA GLU A 803 9.26 31.78 13.84
C GLU A 803 9.44 31.72 12.32
N PHE A 804 10.61 32.11 11.81
CA PHE A 804 10.89 32.09 10.38
C PHE A 804 10.84 30.66 9.82
N MET A 805 11.45 29.70 10.52
CA MET A 805 11.45 28.28 10.11
C MET A 805 10.04 27.68 10.15
N ASP A 806 9.26 27.96 11.20
CA ASP A 806 7.87 27.49 11.31
C ASP A 806 7.03 28.02 10.13
N GLN A 807 7.16 29.30 9.78
CA GLN A 807 6.34 29.96 8.74
C GLN A 807 6.76 29.61 7.31
N ASN A 808 8.06 29.49 7.04
CA ASN A 808 8.57 29.38 5.67
C ASN A 808 8.99 27.97 5.28
N PHE A 809 9.19 27.07 6.25
CA PHE A 809 9.64 25.70 6.02
C PHE A 809 8.65 24.69 6.60
N TYR A 810 8.52 24.65 7.92
CA TYR A 810 7.86 23.53 8.58
C TYR A 810 6.35 23.52 8.35
N GLY A 811 5.68 24.66 8.53
CA GLY A 811 4.24 24.82 8.25
C GLY A 811 3.87 24.44 6.81
N PRO A 812 4.47 25.09 5.78
CA PRO A 812 4.17 24.80 4.38
C PRO A 812 4.39 23.34 3.97
N LEU A 813 5.39 22.67 4.58
CA LEU A 813 5.69 21.25 4.35
C LEU A 813 4.82 20.30 5.19
N GLY A 814 3.97 20.80 6.09
CA GLY A 814 3.09 20.00 6.96
C GLY A 814 3.76 19.43 8.22
N LEU A 815 4.94 19.93 8.59
CA LEU A 815 5.80 19.39 9.66
C LEU A 815 5.48 19.97 11.03
N TYR A 816 4.25 19.72 11.51
CA TYR A 816 3.74 20.35 12.73
C TYR A 816 4.48 19.95 14.03
N THR A 817 5.21 18.83 14.04
CA THR A 817 6.02 18.38 15.18
C THR A 817 7.47 18.87 15.15
N LEU A 818 7.96 19.33 14.01
CA LEU A 818 9.33 19.83 13.86
C LEU A 818 9.38 21.28 14.33
N GLY A 819 10.16 21.57 15.36
CA GLY A 819 10.27 22.94 15.87
C GLY A 819 11.02 23.04 17.19
N PHE A 820 11.07 24.26 17.72
CA PHE A 820 11.73 24.57 18.99
C PHE A 820 10.74 24.57 20.15
N ASN A 821 11.25 24.41 21.37
CA ASN A 821 10.46 24.51 22.62
C ASN A 821 9.17 23.65 22.62
N PRO A 822 9.27 22.33 22.37
CA PRO A 822 8.11 21.46 22.16
C PRO A 822 7.18 21.37 23.38
N ALA A 823 7.67 21.54 24.61
CA ALA A 823 6.84 21.53 25.81
C ALA A 823 5.78 22.65 25.85
N ARG A 824 5.92 23.70 25.02
CA ARG A 824 4.89 24.74 24.83
C ARG A 824 3.79 24.32 23.87
N LYS A 825 4.04 23.33 23.01
CA LYS A 825 3.18 22.90 21.90
C LYS A 825 2.54 21.53 22.15
N PHE A 826 3.21 20.66 22.90
CA PHE A 826 2.84 19.26 23.08
C PHE A 826 2.88 18.84 24.55
N PRO A 827 2.04 17.87 24.96
CA PRO A 827 2.18 17.19 26.24
C PRO A 827 3.59 16.63 26.40
N VAL A 828 4.17 16.80 27.59
CA VAL A 828 5.51 16.27 27.91
C VAL A 828 5.57 14.74 27.76
N SER A 829 4.44 14.04 27.92
CA SER A 829 4.31 12.59 27.68
C SER A 829 4.59 12.17 26.23
N ASP A 830 4.51 13.09 25.27
CA ASP A 830 4.76 12.78 23.86
C ASP A 830 6.24 12.97 23.48
N ILE A 831 7.04 13.50 24.42
CA ILE A 831 8.43 13.85 24.24
C ILE A 831 9.33 12.91 25.05
N ALA A 832 10.36 12.34 24.42
CA ALA A 832 11.28 11.45 25.09
C ALA A 832 12.09 12.20 26.20
N PRO A 833 12.27 11.61 27.40
CA PRO A 833 13.22 12.10 28.40
C PRO A 833 14.61 12.18 27.80
N THR A 834 15.32 13.30 27.99
CA THR A 834 16.62 13.51 27.34
C THR A 834 17.79 13.19 28.27
N GLU A 835 17.94 13.84 29.43
CA GLU A 835 19.01 13.52 30.41
C GLU A 835 18.64 13.87 31.85
N GLU A 836 19.25 13.19 32.82
CA GLU A 836 19.33 13.69 34.20
C GLU A 836 20.53 14.62 34.31
N ASP A 837 20.34 15.93 34.15
CA ASP A 837 21.44 16.90 34.15
C ASP A 837 21.95 17.11 35.57
N VAL A 838 23.04 16.44 35.92
CA VAL A 838 23.68 16.57 37.24
C VAL A 838 24.73 17.69 37.31
N THR A 839 24.97 18.44 36.24
CA THR A 839 26.06 19.43 36.16
C THR A 839 25.53 20.86 36.26
N PHE A 840 24.58 21.20 35.40
CA PHE A 840 23.98 22.52 35.29
C PHE A 840 22.59 22.47 35.94
N ARG A 841 21.55 21.95 35.29
CA ARG A 841 20.14 22.07 35.75
C ARG A 841 19.75 21.22 36.96
N LYS A 842 20.61 20.31 37.43
CA LYS A 842 20.39 19.46 38.62
C LYS A 842 19.02 18.75 38.63
N ARG A 843 18.52 18.34 37.45
CA ARG A 843 17.17 17.74 37.27
C ARG A 843 17.03 17.03 35.93
N MET A 844 15.94 16.27 35.80
CA MET A 844 15.52 15.63 34.56
C MET A 844 15.12 16.66 33.50
N VAL A 845 15.82 16.66 32.37
CA VAL A 845 15.53 17.47 31.18
C VAL A 845 14.60 16.70 30.22
N GLN A 846 13.36 17.16 30.09
CA GLN A 846 12.37 16.60 29.15
C GLN A 846 11.52 17.73 28.55
N GLY A 847 11.45 17.79 27.21
CA GLY A 847 10.75 18.87 26.50
C GLY A 847 11.51 20.20 26.41
N TYR A 848 12.74 20.24 26.92
CA TYR A 848 13.68 21.35 26.82
C TYR A 848 14.99 20.86 26.22
N VAL A 849 15.69 21.71 25.48
CA VAL A 849 16.95 21.35 24.82
C VAL A 849 18.00 20.88 25.82
N HIS A 850 18.67 19.78 25.50
CA HIS A 850 19.76 19.22 26.30
C HIS A 850 21.01 20.09 26.31
N ASP A 851 21.37 20.71 25.18
CA ASP A 851 22.55 21.56 25.11
C ASP A 851 22.42 22.77 26.08
N GLN A 852 23.37 22.91 27.01
CA GLN A 852 23.29 23.97 28.02
C GLN A 852 23.38 25.38 27.40
N GLY A 853 24.17 25.56 26.34
CA GLY A 853 24.30 26.84 25.65
C GLY A 853 23.01 27.23 24.94
N ALA A 854 22.33 26.28 24.30
CA ALA A 854 21.02 26.51 23.68
C ALA A 854 19.93 26.77 24.72
N ALA A 855 19.96 26.07 25.86
CA ALA A 855 19.02 26.30 26.96
C ALA A 855 19.16 27.74 27.51
N MET A 856 20.40 28.23 27.65
CA MET A 856 20.69 29.64 28.02
C MET A 856 20.31 30.64 26.91
N TYR A 857 20.01 30.17 25.71
CA TYR A 857 19.57 30.96 24.55
C TYR A 857 18.06 30.78 24.29
N ASN A 858 17.28 30.59 25.37
CA ASN A 858 15.82 30.38 25.36
C ASN A 858 15.35 29.16 24.55
N GLY A 859 16.22 28.17 24.39
CA GLY A 859 15.95 26.95 23.64
C GLY A 859 16.04 27.08 22.11
N VAL A 860 16.35 28.27 21.57
CA VAL A 860 16.36 28.55 20.12
C VAL A 860 17.75 28.99 19.67
N ALA A 861 18.68 28.03 19.57
CA ALA A 861 20.05 28.31 19.13
C ALA A 861 20.39 27.63 17.81
N GLY A 862 21.23 28.27 17.00
CA GLY A 862 21.56 27.77 15.66
C GLY A 862 22.25 26.41 15.65
N HIS A 863 22.86 26.01 16.76
CA HIS A 863 23.60 24.76 16.89
C HIS A 863 22.78 23.61 17.52
N ALA A 864 21.70 23.90 18.25
CA ALA A 864 20.85 22.94 18.98
C ALA A 864 19.51 23.58 19.42
N GLY A 865 18.46 22.78 19.63
CA GLY A 865 17.16 23.26 20.11
C GLY A 865 15.96 22.70 19.36
N LEU A 866 16.20 22.07 18.20
CA LEU A 866 15.15 21.49 17.39
C LEU A 866 14.69 20.13 17.94
N PHE A 867 13.39 19.92 17.93
CA PHE A 867 12.71 18.68 18.27
C PHE A 867 11.86 18.22 17.09
N GLY A 868 11.65 16.92 16.94
CA GLY A 868 10.77 16.37 15.90
C GLY A 868 10.69 14.85 15.91
N LYS A 869 9.85 14.31 15.02
CA LYS A 869 9.72 12.86 14.79
C LYS A 869 10.45 12.43 13.52
N ALA A 870 10.68 11.13 13.34
CA ALA A 870 11.50 10.60 12.25
C ALA A 870 10.95 10.99 10.86
N ASN A 871 9.64 11.02 10.71
CA ASN A 871 8.96 11.42 9.49
C ASN A 871 9.27 12.87 9.08
N ASP A 872 9.36 13.79 10.03
CA ASP A 872 9.62 15.21 9.72
C ASP A 872 11.00 15.40 9.11
N LEU A 873 11.99 14.72 9.68
CA LEU A 873 13.36 14.73 9.17
C LEU A 873 13.40 14.12 7.78
N ALA A 874 12.65 13.04 7.54
CA ALA A 874 12.58 12.41 6.23
C ALA A 874 12.00 13.36 5.17
N VAL A 875 10.98 14.14 5.49
CA VAL A 875 10.42 15.15 4.57
C VAL A 875 11.43 16.23 4.23
N MET A 876 12.13 16.79 5.23
CA MET A 876 13.16 17.81 4.99
C MET A 876 14.26 17.27 4.07
N MET A 877 14.71 16.03 4.30
CA MET A 877 15.71 15.41 3.45
C MET A 877 15.18 15.06 2.06
N GLN A 878 13.91 14.64 1.94
CA GLN A 878 13.30 14.35 0.64
C GLN A 878 13.17 15.64 -0.20
N MET A 879 12.82 16.77 0.42
CA MET A 879 12.84 18.07 -0.26
C MET A 879 14.25 18.41 -0.78
N MET A 880 15.31 18.09 -0.02
CA MET A 880 16.69 18.27 -0.49
C MET A 880 17.03 17.34 -1.67
N LEU A 881 16.61 16.07 -1.63
CA LEU A 881 16.83 15.11 -2.73
C LEU A 881 16.02 15.46 -3.98
N GLN A 882 14.86 16.08 -3.81
CA GLN A 882 13.98 16.56 -4.89
C GLN A 882 14.38 17.94 -5.42
N GLY A 883 15.62 18.37 -5.18
CA GLY A 883 16.15 19.61 -5.76
C GLY A 883 15.53 20.89 -5.19
N GLY A 884 14.89 20.83 -4.01
CA GLY A 884 14.31 21.97 -3.31
C GLY A 884 12.78 22.06 -3.39
N GLU A 885 12.13 21.12 -4.07
CA GLU A 885 10.67 21.04 -4.19
C GLU A 885 10.08 19.85 -3.40
N TYR A 886 8.99 20.07 -2.66
CA TYR A 886 8.23 18.99 -2.03
C TYR A 886 6.76 19.38 -1.88
N GLY A 887 5.84 18.51 -2.34
CA GLY A 887 4.40 18.74 -2.15
C GLY A 887 3.86 20.00 -2.83
N GLY A 888 4.51 20.48 -3.89
CA GLY A 888 4.20 21.75 -4.57
C GLY A 888 4.80 22.99 -3.90
N VAL A 889 5.59 22.85 -2.83
CA VAL A 889 6.35 23.94 -2.20
C VAL A 889 7.77 23.93 -2.75
N ASN A 890 8.27 25.07 -3.25
CA ASN A 890 9.62 25.22 -3.79
C ASN A 890 10.43 26.21 -2.93
N LEU A 891 11.49 25.73 -2.28
CA LEU A 891 12.30 26.52 -1.34
C LEU A 891 13.69 26.87 -1.88
N PHE A 892 14.26 26.02 -2.73
CA PHE A 892 15.63 26.14 -3.26
C PHE A 892 15.71 25.79 -4.73
N GLU A 893 16.72 26.35 -5.41
CA GLU A 893 17.19 25.81 -6.68
C GLU A 893 18.18 24.66 -6.44
N GLU A 894 18.15 23.65 -7.32
CA GLU A 894 19.04 22.49 -7.25
C GLU A 894 20.53 22.87 -7.21
N LYS A 895 20.91 23.98 -7.88
CA LYS A 895 22.31 24.48 -7.90
C LYS A 895 22.80 24.83 -6.48
N THR A 896 21.94 25.42 -5.66
CA THR A 896 22.24 25.85 -4.30
C THR A 896 22.45 24.62 -3.42
N ILE A 897 21.57 23.62 -3.54
CA ILE A 897 21.71 22.34 -2.83
C ILE A 897 23.04 21.66 -3.17
N LYS A 898 23.39 21.54 -4.46
CA LYS A 898 24.67 20.96 -4.90
C LYS A 898 25.86 21.74 -4.35
N GLN A 899 25.78 23.07 -4.31
CA GLN A 899 26.87 23.91 -3.82
C GLN A 899 27.09 23.78 -2.31
N PHE A 900 26.03 23.63 -1.51
CA PHE A 900 26.14 23.47 -0.06
C PHE A 900 26.53 22.04 0.34
N THR A 901 26.09 21.03 -0.41
CA THR A 901 26.31 19.61 -0.07
C THR A 901 27.60 19.02 -0.66
N LYS A 902 28.29 19.73 -1.56
CA LYS A 902 29.63 19.34 -2.03
C LYS A 902 30.68 19.57 -0.95
N ARG A 903 31.79 18.82 -1.03
CA ARG A 903 32.96 19.03 -0.16
C ARG A 903 33.62 20.37 -0.48
N GLN A 904 33.93 21.16 0.55
CA GLN A 904 34.41 22.55 0.38
C GLN A 904 35.94 22.68 0.33
N SER A 905 36.67 21.77 0.98
CA SER A 905 38.13 21.82 1.03
C SER A 905 38.76 20.43 0.98
N SER A 906 40.09 20.36 0.91
CA SER A 906 40.85 19.13 1.10
C SER A 906 41.15 18.83 2.58
N GLN A 907 40.95 19.79 3.48
CA GLN A 907 41.25 19.65 4.91
C GLN A 907 40.15 18.90 5.66
N SER A 908 38.92 18.99 5.15
CA SER A 908 37.74 18.46 5.80
C SER A 908 36.81 17.79 4.79
N ARG A 909 36.05 16.79 5.28
CA ARG A 909 35.01 16.15 4.49
C ARG A 909 33.75 17.01 4.35
N ARG A 910 33.63 18.11 5.10
CA ARG A 910 32.39 18.88 5.27
C ARG A 910 31.92 19.56 3.99
N GLY A 911 30.59 19.65 3.87
CA GLY A 911 29.92 20.67 3.07
C GLY A 911 29.74 21.96 3.87
N TRP A 912 29.09 22.98 3.30
CA TRP A 912 28.69 24.15 4.08
C TRP A 912 27.53 23.78 5.00
N GLY A 913 27.80 23.65 6.30
CA GLY A 913 26.84 23.21 7.31
C GLY A 913 26.62 21.70 7.39
N TRP A 914 26.95 20.94 6.34
CA TRP A 914 26.68 19.50 6.24
C TRP A 914 27.87 18.60 6.63
N ASP A 915 27.59 17.49 7.33
CA ASP A 915 28.52 16.36 7.41
C ASP A 915 28.47 15.50 6.16
N LYS A 916 29.56 14.80 5.87
CA LYS A 916 29.69 13.86 4.74
C LYS A 916 30.56 12.68 5.14
N PRO A 917 30.52 11.55 4.42
CA PRO A 917 31.45 10.45 4.67
C PRO A 917 32.92 10.86 4.52
N ASN A 918 33.82 10.16 5.24
CA ASN A 918 35.27 10.37 5.10
C ASN A 918 35.74 10.11 3.66
N VAL A 919 36.87 10.69 3.26
CA VAL A 919 37.39 10.56 1.87
C VAL A 919 37.96 9.17 1.57
N GLU A 920 38.48 8.51 2.60
CA GLU A 920 39.07 7.18 2.51
C GLU A 920 38.01 6.11 2.14
N LYS A 921 38.39 5.19 1.25
CA LYS A 921 37.52 4.09 0.84
C LYS A 921 37.31 3.12 2.02
N GLY A 922 36.07 2.68 2.24
CA GLY A 922 35.74 1.77 3.34
C GLY A 922 35.70 2.43 4.73
N ASN A 923 35.88 3.75 4.81
CA ASN A 923 35.73 4.54 6.03
C ASN A 923 34.57 5.54 5.83
N GLY A 924 33.43 5.26 6.44
CA GLY A 924 32.25 6.13 6.40
C GLY A 924 32.32 7.30 7.38
N GLY A 925 33.24 7.28 8.34
CA GLY A 925 33.27 8.22 9.45
C GLY A 925 32.01 8.11 10.31
N SER A 926 31.21 9.17 10.34
CA SER A 926 29.91 9.20 11.04
C SER A 926 28.77 8.54 10.23
N ALA A 927 29.00 8.27 8.95
CA ALA A 927 28.11 7.50 8.07
C ALA A 927 28.55 6.02 8.00
N GLY A 928 27.71 5.17 7.39
CA GLY A 928 28.07 3.77 7.12
C GLY A 928 29.24 3.66 6.16
N ASN A 929 29.98 2.56 6.21
CA ASN A 929 31.13 2.32 5.34
C ASN A 929 30.74 2.14 3.87
N LEU A 930 29.48 1.76 3.62
CA LEU A 930 28.91 1.59 2.28
C LEU A 930 28.29 2.89 1.72
N ALA A 931 28.21 3.96 2.51
CA ALA A 931 27.64 5.23 2.05
C ALA A 931 28.50 5.87 0.94
N PRO A 932 27.90 6.25 -0.21
CA PRO A 932 28.59 7.00 -1.25
C PRO A 932 29.16 8.33 -0.74
N LYS A 933 30.21 8.85 -1.39
CA LYS A 933 30.84 10.12 -0.95
C LYS A 933 29.97 11.35 -1.23
N SER A 934 28.95 11.20 -2.07
CA SER A 934 27.90 12.20 -2.33
C SER A 934 26.96 12.39 -1.12
N THR A 935 26.79 11.37 -0.26
CA THR A 935 25.94 11.40 0.93
C THR A 935 26.24 12.63 1.80
N PHE A 936 25.18 13.25 2.31
CA PHE A 936 25.26 14.40 3.20
C PHE A 936 24.22 14.28 4.32
N GLY A 937 24.51 14.87 5.48
CA GLY A 937 23.65 14.72 6.64
C GLY A 937 24.29 15.25 7.92
N HIS A 938 23.83 14.76 9.07
CA HIS A 938 24.42 15.11 10.36
C HIS A 938 24.06 14.11 11.47
N THR A 939 24.91 14.02 12.49
CA THR A 939 24.63 13.30 13.74
C THR A 939 24.30 14.25 14.89
N GLY A 940 23.39 13.87 15.79
CA GLY A 940 23.12 14.57 17.04
C GLY A 940 23.77 13.92 18.26
N PHE A 941 24.08 14.73 19.26
CA PHE A 941 24.72 14.31 20.52
C PHE A 941 23.82 13.39 21.36
N THR A 942 22.50 13.63 21.29
CA THR A 942 21.44 12.81 21.90
C THR A 942 21.31 11.41 21.28
N GLY A 943 22.14 11.08 20.28
CA GLY A 943 22.20 9.78 19.62
C GLY A 943 21.48 9.73 18.28
N THR A 944 20.93 10.85 17.82
CA THR A 944 20.20 10.95 16.55
C THR A 944 21.14 10.99 15.34
N CYS A 945 20.65 10.65 14.14
CA CYS A 945 21.26 11.04 12.87
C CYS A 945 20.23 11.13 11.75
N VAL A 946 20.61 11.88 10.72
CA VAL A 946 19.89 11.96 9.45
C VAL A 946 20.89 12.00 8.31
N TRP A 947 20.65 11.22 7.27
CA TRP A 947 21.49 11.13 6.07
C TRP A 947 20.61 11.09 4.82
N ALA A 948 21.05 11.78 3.78
CA ALA A 948 20.51 11.69 2.42
C ALA A 948 21.64 11.35 1.44
N ASP A 949 21.36 10.40 0.56
CA ASP A 949 22.24 9.93 -0.49
C ASP A 949 21.59 10.19 -1.86
N PRO A 950 22.08 11.19 -2.61
CA PRO A 950 21.52 11.53 -3.91
C PRO A 950 21.86 10.52 -5.01
N ASP A 951 22.89 9.67 -4.84
CA ASP A 951 23.24 8.69 -5.88
C ASP A 951 22.24 7.53 -5.92
N ASN A 952 21.66 7.19 -4.77
CA ASN A 952 20.68 6.12 -4.63
C ASN A 952 19.26 6.61 -4.30
N ASP A 953 19.03 7.93 -4.17
CA ASP A 953 17.76 8.52 -3.68
C ASP A 953 17.30 7.88 -2.35
N LEU A 954 18.22 7.84 -1.39
CA LEU A 954 18.05 7.17 -0.11
C LEU A 954 18.10 8.16 1.05
N ILE A 955 17.20 7.99 2.03
CA ILE A 955 17.17 8.71 3.29
C ILE A 955 17.23 7.70 4.44
N TYR A 956 18.10 7.99 5.40
CA TYR A 956 18.21 7.24 6.66
C TYR A 956 18.07 8.19 7.84
N VAL A 957 17.08 7.93 8.69
CA VAL A 957 16.85 8.62 9.97
C VAL A 957 16.96 7.63 11.12
N PHE A 958 17.67 8.04 12.17
CA PHE A 958 17.74 7.33 13.45
C PHE A 958 17.52 8.32 14.57
N LEU A 959 16.50 8.10 15.40
CA LEU A 959 16.23 8.90 16.58
C LEU A 959 16.39 8.05 17.83
N SER A 960 16.96 8.61 18.89
CA SER A 960 17.10 7.96 20.18
C SER A 960 17.28 9.01 21.27
N ASN A 961 17.02 8.63 22.52
CA ASN A 961 17.40 9.40 23.70
C ASN A 961 18.58 8.74 24.43
N ARG A 962 19.67 8.51 23.68
CA ARG A 962 20.90 7.85 24.13
C ARG A 962 21.52 8.43 25.40
N VAL A 963 21.36 9.74 25.58
CA VAL A 963 21.89 10.51 26.73
C VAL A 963 21.02 10.38 27.98
N HIS A 964 19.90 9.65 27.92
CA HIS A 964 19.10 9.35 29.09
C HIS A 964 19.58 8.06 29.78
N PRO A 965 19.84 8.08 31.12
CA PRO A 965 19.85 9.26 31.99
C PRO A 965 21.18 10.02 31.98
N ASP A 966 22.28 9.43 31.50
CA ASP A 966 23.62 10.00 31.58
C ASP A 966 24.19 10.38 30.20
N ALA A 967 24.48 11.67 30.02
CA ALA A 967 25.09 12.22 28.80
C ALA A 967 26.48 11.64 28.49
N ASN A 968 27.20 11.11 29.49
CA ASN A 968 28.51 10.50 29.33
C ASN A 968 28.47 9.04 28.87
N ASN A 969 27.29 8.42 28.80
CA ASN A 969 27.12 7.15 28.10
C ASN A 969 27.78 7.31 26.71
N ASN A 970 28.47 6.31 26.18
CA ASN A 970 29.08 6.35 24.84
C ASN A 970 28.97 5.01 24.09
N ILE A 971 28.19 4.07 24.63
CA ILE A 971 28.08 2.71 24.11
C ILE A 971 27.55 2.72 22.67
N LEU A 972 26.51 3.52 22.37
CA LEU A 972 25.95 3.63 21.02
C LEU A 972 26.98 4.05 19.96
N LEU A 973 27.92 4.94 20.33
CA LEU A 973 28.99 5.39 19.43
C LEU A 973 30.09 4.33 19.31
N LYS A 974 30.54 3.78 20.45
CA LYS A 974 31.58 2.74 20.50
C LYS A 974 31.18 1.48 19.72
N ASP A 975 29.91 1.09 19.82
CA ASP A 975 29.36 -0.07 19.13
C ASP A 975 28.99 0.25 17.68
N GLY A 976 29.03 1.50 17.22
CA GLY A 976 28.72 1.87 15.83
C GLY A 976 27.29 1.52 15.41
N VAL A 977 26.31 1.62 16.31
CA VAL A 977 24.91 1.19 16.06
C VAL A 977 24.34 1.86 14.81
N ARG A 978 24.51 3.18 14.67
CA ARG A 978 24.02 3.97 13.53
C ARG A 978 24.69 3.55 12.21
N THR A 979 26.00 3.33 12.21
CA THR A 979 26.74 2.99 11.00
C THR A 979 26.46 1.55 10.56
N GLN A 980 26.25 0.62 11.51
CA GLN A 980 25.81 -0.74 11.22
C GLN A 980 24.43 -0.77 10.54
N ILE A 981 23.46 -0.01 11.08
CA ILE A 981 22.12 0.12 10.47
C ILE A 981 22.25 0.73 9.07
N HIS A 982 23.04 1.79 8.91
CA HIS A 982 23.25 2.41 7.60
C HIS A 982 23.81 1.41 6.57
N ASP A 983 24.77 0.57 6.96
CA ASP A 983 25.32 -0.48 6.08
C ASP A 983 24.30 -1.61 5.80
N ILE A 984 23.43 -1.96 6.75
CA ILE A 984 22.32 -2.92 6.51
C ILE A 984 21.38 -2.38 5.43
N ILE A 985 21.07 -1.08 5.46
CA ILE A 985 20.21 -0.45 4.46
C ILE A 985 20.81 -0.62 3.05
N TYR A 986 22.09 -0.30 2.85
CA TYR A 986 22.74 -0.50 1.55
C TYR A 986 22.81 -1.97 1.13
N LYS A 987 23.01 -2.90 2.07
CA LYS A 987 23.00 -4.34 1.78
C LYS A 987 21.63 -4.86 1.35
N SER A 988 20.56 -4.16 1.71
CA SER A 988 19.20 -4.56 1.35
C SER A 988 18.87 -4.26 -0.12
N PHE A 989 19.64 -3.42 -0.81
CA PHE A 989 19.43 -3.18 -2.23
C PHE A 989 19.55 -4.50 -3.01
N GLY A 990 18.53 -4.80 -3.82
CA GLY A 990 18.46 -6.00 -4.62
C GLY A 990 19.70 -6.14 -5.50
N LYS A 991 20.30 -7.33 -5.47
CA LYS A 991 21.22 -7.79 -6.51
C LYS A 991 20.44 -8.44 -7.64
#